data_AF-A0A7C2WD35-F1
#
_entry.id   AF-A0A7C2WD35-F1
#
_cell.length_a   1.000
_cell.length_b   1.000
_cell.length_c   1.000
_cell.angle_alpha   90.00
_cell.angle_beta   90.00
_cell.angle_gamma   90.00
#
_symmetry.space_group_name_H-M   'P 1'
#
loop_
_entity.id
_entity.type
_entity.pdbx_description
1 polymer ?
#
loop_
_entity_poly.entity_id
_entity_poly.type
_entity_poly.pdbx_seq_one_letter_code
_entity_poly.pdbx_strand_id
1 'polypeptide(L)'
;MAETQSEKTPKAVAKSFMTAGPTLHYSHKNVQWCQFLALVVFVLGCLMWSRIVTGRFWTFDPDAVFSPSQWRLDRLVTTGTSIFEYPWQILVLGLLMGLFGIVPPLVSQLMSFRYSVPFILAVVLAAGLPGLAFFLVISSVATACRPLRFRSRIIAILLCTTPQLLYWGIFGSAKAAGPIEWGFSFTPWICAWLSGMAMAGFVLAIGHFTRYRPGLVWIFSTATLVIAATVFDRHVGFDELDYQLYVAKHNPEQAPAFRDHSLTEALDATITSPQAKTHFAGFFFPTDPIPLRAELKRRIQFELAYDRWPSWFVVPDELRYMEAKERLDAQYDRFIAPHRPSWLPRFIYAEFVKKRSESPRMAIALYYKALLSEYSPDVALLDRREVLRFRNDYPLQRSAGLWHRLYRDFGRSPESIEARWRIARHWAGAGRFEQADALAAEAESMIRERLSRLEQSATDDDTIFKPFKPPSDTVITTSKLDDLRRKCAELRSLIGPQNRTDEPSSQRHLAEFVMLNPCTTEYSWHLNRLLEQMGEMDPLRDNVLLAKARLIEDDQGRAARFEEIHHTHPDADGGAEALYRLGLLRIGLWRESPAEDLQRKARLLAEARKTLDDFVAKYPDNLYVERVKKNLAGLPASEDPGRLP
;
A
#
# COMPACT_ATOMS: atom_id res chain seq x y z
N MET A 1 -94.19 -37.86 10.94
CA MET A 1 -93.26 -37.44 9.87
C MET A 1 -92.31 -36.43 10.48
N ALA A 2 -91.04 -36.80 10.65
CA ALA A 2 -90.00 -35.94 11.21
C ALA A 2 -88.91 -35.80 10.14
N GLU A 3 -88.64 -34.56 9.72
CA GLU A 3 -87.58 -34.19 8.78
C GLU A 3 -86.22 -34.21 9.47
N THR A 4 -85.32 -35.05 8.96
CA THR A 4 -83.91 -35.12 9.34
C THR A 4 -83.15 -33.97 8.66
N GLN A 5 -82.71 -32.99 9.45
CA GLN A 5 -81.82 -31.93 8.98
C GLN A 5 -80.43 -32.49 8.64
N SER A 6 -80.01 -32.28 7.40
CA SER A 6 -78.68 -32.61 6.88
C SER A 6 -77.60 -31.73 7.53
N GLU A 7 -76.72 -32.38 8.28
CA GLU A 7 -75.51 -31.83 8.89
C GLU A 7 -74.55 -31.35 7.78
N LYS A 8 -74.42 -30.03 7.60
CA LYS A 8 -73.45 -29.44 6.67
C LYS A 8 -72.03 -29.77 7.15
N THR A 9 -71.33 -30.60 6.39
CA THR A 9 -69.90 -30.89 6.58
C THR A 9 -69.12 -29.56 6.64
N PRO A 10 -68.30 -29.32 7.69
CA PRO A 10 -67.54 -28.09 7.80
C PRO A 10 -66.60 -27.97 6.59
N LYS A 11 -66.71 -26.84 5.86
CA LYS A 11 -65.78 -26.48 4.78
C LYS A 11 -64.35 -26.66 5.31
N ALA A 12 -63.65 -27.66 4.77
CA ALA A 12 -62.26 -27.91 5.12
C ALA A 12 -61.46 -26.63 4.87
N VAL A 13 -61.05 -25.96 5.95
CA VAL A 13 -60.24 -24.74 5.87
C VAL A 13 -59.01 -25.08 5.03
N ALA A 14 -58.89 -24.41 3.88
CA ALA A 14 -57.78 -24.62 2.97
C ALA A 14 -56.48 -24.50 3.77
N LYS A 15 -55.78 -25.61 3.91
CA LYS A 15 -54.62 -25.68 4.79
C LYS A 15 -53.59 -24.68 4.25
N SER A 16 -53.17 -23.68 5.05
CA SER A 16 -52.19 -22.64 4.66
C SER A 16 -50.98 -23.19 3.89
N PHE A 17 -50.60 -22.58 2.76
CA PHE A 17 -49.45 -23.01 1.96
C PHE A 17 -48.14 -23.01 2.75
N MET A 18 -47.97 -22.01 3.63
CA MET A 18 -46.86 -21.92 4.58
C MET A 18 -47.20 -22.63 5.89
N THR A 19 -46.25 -23.43 6.39
CA THR A 19 -46.46 -24.22 7.61
C THR A 19 -45.78 -23.62 8.83
N ALA A 20 -46.48 -23.63 9.96
CA ALA A 20 -45.90 -23.37 11.27
C ALA A 20 -44.84 -24.44 11.60
N GLY A 21 -43.67 -24.00 12.05
CA GLY A 21 -42.56 -24.84 12.47
C GLY A 21 -42.79 -25.44 13.87
N PRO A 22 -42.05 -26.51 14.23
CA PRO A 22 -42.22 -27.22 15.49
C PRO A 22 -41.92 -26.39 16.74
N THR A 23 -41.16 -25.29 16.64
CA THR A 23 -40.85 -24.43 17.79
C THR A 23 -42.05 -23.60 18.26
N LEU A 24 -43.09 -23.45 17.43
CA LEU A 24 -44.26 -22.65 17.77
C LEU A 24 -45.21 -23.37 18.75
N HIS A 25 -44.88 -24.60 19.18
CA HIS A 25 -45.55 -25.27 20.29
C HIS A 25 -45.10 -24.74 21.68
N TYR A 26 -44.02 -23.97 21.75
CA TYR A 26 -43.56 -23.32 22.98
C TYR A 26 -44.21 -21.95 23.17
N SER A 27 -44.15 -21.41 24.39
CA SER A 27 -44.65 -20.07 24.70
C SER A 27 -44.10 -19.02 23.73
N HIS A 28 -44.99 -18.21 23.15
CA HIS A 28 -44.66 -17.16 22.20
C HIS A 28 -43.56 -16.22 22.71
N LYS A 29 -43.59 -15.86 24.00
CA LYS A 29 -42.58 -15.01 24.64
C LYS A 29 -41.19 -15.65 24.59
N ASN A 30 -41.09 -16.95 24.85
CA ASN A 30 -39.81 -17.66 24.80
C ASN A 30 -39.26 -17.78 23.38
N VAL A 31 -40.13 -18.09 22.40
CA VAL A 31 -39.76 -18.15 20.98
C VAL A 31 -39.25 -16.79 20.50
N GLN A 32 -39.96 -15.70 20.82
CA GLN A 32 -39.57 -14.34 20.45
C GLN A 32 -38.24 -13.93 21.09
N TRP A 33 -38.02 -14.20 22.39
CA TRP A 33 -36.75 -13.90 23.05
C TRP A 33 -35.59 -14.68 22.43
N CYS A 34 -35.75 -15.98 22.19
CA CYS A 34 -34.71 -16.80 21.55
C CYS A 34 -34.42 -16.33 20.11
N GLN A 35 -35.45 -15.93 19.36
CA GLN A 35 -35.30 -15.38 18.01
C GLN A 35 -34.58 -14.03 18.04
N PHE A 36 -34.90 -13.16 19.00
CA PHE A 36 -34.24 -11.88 19.18
C PHE A 36 -32.74 -12.06 19.51
N LEU A 37 -32.41 -12.97 20.42
CA LEU A 37 -31.00 -13.30 20.72
C LEU A 37 -30.26 -13.83 19.50
N ALA A 38 -30.89 -14.73 18.72
CA ALA A 38 -30.32 -15.20 17.46
C ALA A 38 -30.10 -14.04 16.48
N LEU A 39 -31.05 -13.10 16.38
CA LEU A 39 -30.94 -11.94 15.51
C LEU A 39 -29.80 -11.01 15.94
N VAL A 40 -29.64 -10.73 17.24
CA VAL A 40 -28.54 -9.90 17.75
C VAL A 40 -27.19 -10.51 17.39
N VAL A 41 -26.99 -11.80 17.64
CA VAL A 41 -25.75 -12.52 17.31
C VAL A 41 -25.51 -12.53 15.80
N PHE A 42 -26.57 -12.74 15.01
CA PHE A 42 -26.48 -12.72 13.56
C PHE A 42 -26.09 -11.34 13.01
N VAL A 43 -26.69 -10.26 13.55
CA VAL A 43 -26.32 -8.88 13.21
C VAL A 43 -24.86 -8.62 13.58
N LEU A 44 -24.38 -9.05 14.75
CA LEU A 44 -22.96 -8.94 15.10
C LEU A 44 -22.06 -9.68 14.10
N GLY A 45 -22.48 -10.86 13.63
CA GLY A 45 -21.80 -11.56 12.54
C GLY A 45 -21.77 -10.75 11.25
N CYS A 46 -22.88 -10.14 10.84
CA CYS A 46 -22.95 -9.26 9.67
C CYS A 46 -22.05 -8.02 9.81
N LEU A 47 -22.00 -7.40 11.00
CA LEU A 47 -21.13 -6.26 11.27
C LEU A 47 -19.65 -6.67 11.25
N MET A 48 -19.31 -7.85 11.79
CA MET A 48 -17.95 -8.41 11.70
C MET A 48 -17.56 -8.67 10.24
N TRP A 49 -18.46 -9.24 9.45
CA TRP A 49 -18.25 -9.41 8.01
C TRP A 49 -18.01 -8.07 7.31
N SER A 50 -18.88 -7.08 7.53
CA SER A 50 -18.73 -5.74 6.97
C SER A 50 -17.37 -5.16 7.35
N ARG A 51 -16.95 -5.34 8.62
CA ARG A 51 -15.66 -4.87 9.12
C ARG A 51 -14.48 -5.50 8.40
N ILE A 52 -14.52 -6.82 8.17
CA ILE A 52 -13.48 -7.58 7.47
C ILE A 52 -13.40 -7.17 6.00
N VAL A 53 -14.54 -7.00 5.34
CA VAL A 53 -14.59 -6.76 3.90
C VAL A 53 -14.28 -5.29 3.55
N THR A 54 -14.81 -4.36 4.32
CA THR A 54 -14.84 -2.94 3.95
C THR A 54 -13.98 -2.05 4.86
N GLY A 55 -13.51 -2.57 5.99
CA GLY A 55 -12.87 -1.78 7.02
C GLY A 55 -13.82 -1.03 7.96
N ARG A 56 -15.12 -1.07 7.69
CA ARG A 56 -16.15 -0.34 8.46
C ARG A 56 -17.18 -1.32 9.00
N PHE A 57 -17.74 -1.03 10.16
CA PHE A 57 -18.80 -1.87 10.72
C PHE A 57 -20.15 -1.69 10.00
N TRP A 58 -20.34 -0.57 9.28
CA TRP A 58 -21.57 -0.26 8.58
C TRP A 58 -21.27 0.41 7.25
N THR A 59 -21.76 -0.17 6.16
CA THR A 59 -21.51 0.30 4.79
C THR A 59 -22.78 0.28 3.93
N PHE A 60 -23.95 0.43 4.55
CA PHE A 60 -25.18 0.49 3.78
C PHE A 60 -25.15 1.70 2.83
N ASP A 61 -25.21 1.40 1.54
CA ASP A 61 -25.32 2.36 0.46
C ASP A 61 -26.51 1.90 -0.42
N PRO A 62 -27.62 2.66 -0.47
CA PRO A 62 -28.82 2.26 -1.18
C PRO A 62 -28.59 2.11 -2.68
N ASP A 63 -27.71 2.92 -3.28
CA ASP A 63 -27.42 2.86 -4.71
C ASP A 63 -26.64 1.59 -5.05
N ALA A 64 -25.84 1.13 -4.09
CA ALA A 64 -24.99 -0.02 -4.28
C ALA A 64 -25.78 -1.35 -4.22
N VAL A 65 -26.94 -1.40 -3.56
CA VAL A 65 -27.80 -2.59 -3.42
C VAL A 65 -28.14 -3.23 -4.78
N PHE A 66 -28.34 -2.40 -5.81
CA PHE A 66 -28.68 -2.86 -7.16
C PHE A 66 -27.48 -2.99 -8.08
N SER A 67 -26.27 -2.67 -7.60
CA SER A 67 -25.06 -2.80 -8.41
C SER A 67 -24.67 -4.28 -8.56
N PRO A 68 -24.54 -4.80 -9.80
CA PRO A 68 -24.07 -6.17 -10.04
C PRO A 68 -22.69 -6.44 -9.42
N SER A 69 -21.90 -5.40 -9.17
CA SER A 69 -20.59 -5.51 -8.52
C SER A 69 -20.68 -6.00 -7.07
N GLN A 70 -21.79 -5.71 -6.35
CA GLN A 70 -22.00 -6.18 -4.98
C GLN A 70 -22.40 -7.65 -4.89
N TRP A 71 -22.78 -8.27 -6.01
CA TRP A 71 -23.16 -9.67 -6.05
C TRP A 71 -21.93 -10.59 -6.05
N ARG A 72 -20.80 -10.04 -6.48
CA ARG A 72 -19.52 -10.73 -6.66
C ARG A 72 -18.81 -10.95 -5.31
N LEU A 73 -18.44 -12.19 -5.04
CA LEU A 73 -17.70 -12.57 -3.83
C LEU A 73 -16.19 -12.69 -4.07
N ASP A 74 -15.74 -12.73 -5.33
CA ASP A 74 -14.33 -12.93 -5.67
C ASP A 74 -13.41 -11.80 -5.17
N ARG A 75 -13.93 -10.57 -5.10
CA ARG A 75 -13.21 -9.44 -4.49
C ARG A 75 -12.90 -9.67 -3.02
N LEU A 76 -13.74 -10.42 -2.31
CA LEU A 76 -13.59 -10.70 -0.89
C LEU A 76 -12.46 -11.69 -0.60
N VAL A 77 -12.12 -12.47 -1.63
CA VAL A 77 -11.09 -13.52 -1.58
C VAL A 77 -9.74 -12.96 -2.01
N THR A 78 -9.74 -11.97 -2.90
CA THR A 78 -8.54 -11.44 -3.57
C THR A 78 -8.11 -10.07 -3.06
N THR A 79 -8.98 -9.31 -2.40
CA THR A 79 -8.68 -7.93 -1.98
C THR A 79 -8.76 -7.75 -0.47
N GLY A 80 -7.91 -6.87 0.08
CA GLY A 80 -7.80 -6.68 1.52
C GLY A 80 -6.96 -7.81 2.11
N THR A 81 -7.49 -8.54 3.09
CA THR A 81 -6.87 -9.76 3.61
C THR A 81 -7.14 -10.92 2.65
N SER A 82 -6.37 -11.00 1.57
CA SER A 82 -6.48 -12.05 0.55
C SER A 82 -6.31 -13.45 1.15
N ILE A 83 -7.08 -14.44 0.70
CA ILE A 83 -6.88 -15.83 1.18
C ILE A 83 -5.52 -16.41 0.76
N PHE A 84 -4.93 -15.85 -0.30
CA PHE A 84 -3.63 -16.23 -0.82
C PHE A 84 -2.51 -15.71 0.09
N GLU A 85 -2.74 -14.58 0.76
CA GLU A 85 -1.80 -14.04 1.75
C GLU A 85 -2.06 -14.60 3.15
N TYR A 86 -3.33 -14.86 3.49
CA TYR A 86 -3.77 -15.33 4.79
C TYR A 86 -4.70 -16.55 4.65
N PRO A 87 -4.17 -17.78 4.56
CA PRO A 87 -4.98 -18.98 4.35
C PRO A 87 -6.05 -19.21 5.43
N TRP A 88 -5.80 -18.78 6.67
CA TRP A 88 -6.78 -18.85 7.77
C TRP A 88 -8.07 -18.05 7.49
N GLN A 89 -7.99 -17.07 6.61
CA GLN A 89 -9.15 -16.31 6.15
C GLN A 89 -10.19 -17.18 5.43
N ILE A 90 -9.77 -18.32 4.84
CA ILE A 90 -10.68 -19.32 4.27
C ILE A 90 -11.66 -19.82 5.34
N LEU A 91 -11.17 -20.16 6.53
CA LEU A 91 -11.98 -20.64 7.64
C LEU A 91 -12.86 -19.52 8.21
N VAL A 92 -12.32 -18.31 8.37
CA VAL A 92 -13.09 -17.16 8.88
C VAL A 92 -14.26 -16.83 7.95
N LEU A 93 -13.99 -16.66 6.65
CA LEU A 93 -15.02 -16.39 5.65
C LEU A 93 -16.00 -17.55 5.55
N GLY A 94 -15.51 -18.79 5.61
CA GLY A 94 -16.34 -19.99 5.63
C GLY A 94 -17.32 -20.02 6.79
N LEU A 95 -16.86 -19.84 8.03
CA LEU A 95 -17.72 -19.85 9.22
C LEU A 95 -18.79 -18.74 9.18
N LEU A 96 -18.40 -17.50 8.81
CA LEU A 96 -19.34 -16.37 8.72
C LEU A 96 -20.35 -16.56 7.59
N MET A 97 -19.90 -16.95 6.40
CA MET A 97 -20.78 -17.18 5.25
C MET A 97 -21.68 -18.41 5.47
N GLY A 98 -21.19 -19.44 6.16
CA GLY A 98 -21.98 -20.60 6.57
C GLY A 98 -23.09 -20.21 7.54
N LEU A 99 -22.79 -19.37 8.53
CA LEU A 99 -23.77 -18.76 9.45
C LEU A 99 -24.84 -18.00 8.66
N PHE A 100 -24.45 -17.12 7.74
CA PHE A 100 -25.39 -16.35 6.90
C PHE A 100 -26.24 -17.23 6.00
N GLY A 101 -25.64 -18.25 5.42
CA GLY A 101 -26.28 -19.19 4.50
C GLY A 101 -27.38 -20.03 5.15
N ILE A 102 -27.22 -20.39 6.42
CA ILE A 102 -28.05 -21.43 7.06
C ILE A 102 -29.03 -20.90 8.11
N VAL A 103 -28.72 -19.82 8.85
CA VAL A 103 -29.59 -19.35 9.94
C VAL A 103 -30.98 -18.93 9.43
N PRO A 104 -31.13 -18.12 8.36
CA PRO A 104 -32.47 -17.73 7.90
C PRO A 104 -33.33 -18.92 7.44
N PRO A 105 -32.84 -19.87 6.62
CA PRO A 105 -33.58 -21.08 6.28
C PRO A 105 -33.92 -21.95 7.50
N LEU A 106 -33.00 -22.08 8.47
CA LEU A 106 -33.22 -22.86 9.69
C LEU A 106 -34.30 -22.23 10.58
N VAL A 107 -34.28 -20.90 10.74
CA VAL A 107 -35.36 -20.14 11.42
C VAL A 107 -36.68 -20.30 10.68
N SER A 108 -36.67 -20.23 9.35
CA SER A 108 -37.86 -20.46 8.53
C SER A 108 -38.46 -21.86 8.75
N GLN A 109 -37.60 -22.89 8.80
CA GLN A 109 -37.99 -24.28 9.02
C GLN A 109 -38.55 -24.53 10.43
N LEU A 110 -37.87 -23.98 11.43
CA LEU A 110 -38.14 -24.26 12.83
C LEU A 110 -39.29 -23.42 13.39
N MET A 111 -39.43 -22.18 12.92
CA MET A 111 -40.45 -21.20 13.34
C MET A 111 -41.43 -20.91 12.19
N SER A 112 -41.16 -19.92 11.37
CA SER A 112 -41.88 -19.63 10.11
C SER A 112 -41.07 -18.64 9.29
N PHE A 113 -41.40 -18.52 7.99
CA PHE A 113 -40.75 -17.55 7.08
C PHE A 113 -40.75 -16.11 7.63
N ARG A 114 -41.82 -15.68 8.32
CA ARG A 114 -41.90 -14.31 8.87
C ARG A 114 -40.76 -14.01 9.86
N TYR A 115 -40.31 -15.00 10.62
CA TYR A 115 -39.21 -14.83 11.58
C TYR A 115 -37.83 -14.79 10.93
N SER A 116 -37.68 -15.24 9.68
CA SER A 116 -36.40 -15.19 8.96
C SER A 116 -36.17 -13.85 8.24
N VAL A 117 -37.24 -13.08 7.95
CA VAL A 117 -37.15 -11.79 7.26
C VAL A 117 -36.15 -10.82 7.92
N PRO A 118 -36.13 -10.62 9.26
CA PRO A 118 -35.16 -9.72 9.88
C PRO A 118 -33.69 -10.13 9.65
N PHE A 119 -33.42 -11.44 9.57
CA PHE A 119 -32.07 -11.95 9.30
C PHE A 119 -31.67 -11.68 7.84
N ILE A 120 -32.59 -11.87 6.90
CA ILE A 120 -32.36 -11.56 5.48
C ILE A 120 -32.11 -10.06 5.30
N LEU A 121 -32.88 -9.20 5.97
CA LEU A 121 -32.65 -7.76 5.97
C LEU A 121 -31.29 -7.39 6.58
N ALA A 122 -30.85 -8.08 7.64
CA ALA A 122 -29.51 -7.87 8.20
C ALA A 122 -28.39 -8.21 7.19
N VAL A 123 -28.56 -9.24 6.35
CA VAL A 123 -27.61 -9.55 5.27
C VAL A 123 -27.52 -8.42 4.24
N VAL A 124 -28.64 -7.79 3.88
CA VAL A 124 -28.66 -6.64 2.96
C VAL A 124 -28.04 -5.41 3.61
N LEU A 125 -28.55 -5.03 4.79
CA LEU A 125 -28.26 -3.73 5.40
C LEU A 125 -26.92 -3.69 6.12
N ALA A 126 -26.58 -4.74 6.88
CA ALA A 126 -25.37 -4.77 7.68
C ALA A 126 -24.21 -5.44 6.93
N ALA A 127 -24.44 -6.59 6.29
CA ALA A 127 -23.36 -7.30 5.57
C ALA A 127 -23.10 -6.77 4.15
N GLY A 128 -24.04 -6.02 3.56
CA GLY A 128 -23.91 -5.50 2.19
C GLY A 128 -23.93 -6.59 1.12
N LEU A 129 -24.71 -7.67 1.33
CA LEU A 129 -24.77 -8.83 0.42
C LEU A 129 -26.18 -9.04 -0.17
N PRO A 130 -26.65 -8.13 -1.05
CA PRO A 130 -28.00 -8.22 -1.62
C PRO A 130 -28.21 -9.47 -2.48
N GLY A 131 -27.18 -9.91 -3.21
CA GLY A 131 -27.20 -11.14 -3.98
C GLY A 131 -27.49 -12.36 -3.09
N LEU A 132 -26.71 -12.56 -2.03
CA LEU A 132 -26.95 -13.65 -1.07
C LEU A 132 -28.36 -13.59 -0.46
N ALA A 133 -28.81 -12.39 -0.07
CA ALA A 133 -30.13 -12.20 0.52
C ALA A 133 -31.27 -12.67 -0.40
N PHE A 134 -31.17 -12.43 -1.72
CA PHE A 134 -32.13 -12.94 -2.70
C PHE A 134 -32.21 -14.48 -2.69
N PHE A 135 -31.06 -15.16 -2.73
CA PHE A 135 -31.03 -16.62 -2.65
C PHE A 135 -31.52 -17.13 -1.28
N LEU A 136 -31.25 -16.40 -0.19
CA LEU A 136 -31.78 -16.72 1.14
C LEU A 136 -33.31 -16.59 1.23
N VAL A 137 -33.93 -15.66 0.50
CA VAL A 137 -35.40 -15.58 0.38
C VAL A 137 -35.92 -16.85 -0.28
N ILE A 138 -35.37 -17.24 -1.43
CA ILE A 138 -35.76 -18.46 -2.15
C ILE A 138 -35.66 -19.69 -1.24
N SER A 139 -34.52 -19.85 -0.57
CA SER A 139 -34.26 -20.99 0.32
C SER A 139 -35.16 -20.99 1.56
N SER A 140 -35.40 -19.82 2.16
CA SER A 140 -36.29 -19.69 3.32
C SER A 140 -37.74 -19.96 2.95
N VAL A 141 -38.19 -19.50 1.78
CA VAL A 141 -39.53 -19.79 1.25
C VAL A 141 -39.65 -21.29 0.96
N ALA A 142 -38.71 -21.86 0.21
CA ALA A 142 -38.68 -23.29 -0.13
C ALA A 142 -38.77 -24.17 1.13
N THR A 143 -38.04 -23.81 2.18
CA THR A 143 -38.05 -24.56 3.45
C THR A 143 -39.38 -24.44 4.22
N ALA A 144 -40.13 -23.34 4.05
CA ALA A 144 -41.44 -23.13 4.67
C ALA A 144 -42.61 -23.76 3.86
N CYS A 145 -42.39 -24.01 2.57
CA CYS A 145 -43.35 -24.61 1.65
C CYS A 145 -43.60 -26.08 2.00
N ARG A 146 -44.88 -26.48 2.08
CA ARG A 146 -45.26 -27.87 2.38
C ARG A 146 -44.65 -28.95 1.48
N PRO A 147 -44.59 -28.78 0.14
CA PRO A 147 -44.10 -29.84 -0.74
C PRO A 147 -42.65 -30.25 -0.45
N LEU A 148 -41.84 -29.32 0.06
CA LEU A 148 -40.43 -29.53 0.36
C LEU A 148 -40.16 -29.81 1.85
N ARG A 149 -41.21 -29.84 2.67
CA ARG A 149 -41.13 -30.15 4.10
C ARG A 149 -41.20 -31.66 4.30
N PHE A 150 -40.12 -32.34 3.90
CA PHE A 150 -39.96 -33.78 4.10
C PHE A 150 -40.07 -34.17 5.58
N ARG A 151 -40.39 -35.45 5.83
CA ARG A 151 -40.38 -36.02 7.19
C ARG A 151 -39.01 -35.85 7.87
N SER A 152 -37.93 -35.99 7.10
CA SER A 152 -36.59 -35.64 7.56
C SER A 152 -36.31 -34.14 7.35
N ARG A 153 -36.24 -33.42 8.46
CA ARG A 153 -35.88 -31.99 8.47
C ARG A 153 -34.47 -31.74 7.95
N ILE A 154 -33.56 -32.71 8.13
CA ILE A 154 -32.16 -32.63 7.65
C ILE A 154 -32.11 -32.68 6.12
N ILE A 155 -32.86 -33.59 5.49
CA ILE A 155 -32.92 -33.66 4.02
C ILE A 155 -33.56 -32.39 3.45
N ALA A 156 -34.63 -31.90 4.09
CA ALA A 156 -35.30 -30.68 3.68
C ALA A 156 -34.36 -29.46 3.71
N ILE A 157 -33.58 -29.26 4.79
CA ILE A 157 -32.66 -28.12 4.89
C ILE A 157 -31.53 -28.25 3.88
N LEU A 158 -30.98 -29.44 3.68
CA LEU A 158 -29.91 -29.71 2.71
C LEU A 158 -30.36 -29.33 1.29
N LEU A 159 -31.52 -29.84 0.84
CA LEU A 159 -32.06 -29.53 -0.48
C LEU A 159 -32.43 -28.06 -0.63
N CYS A 160 -33.02 -27.45 0.40
CA CYS A 160 -33.40 -26.04 0.34
C CYS A 160 -32.20 -25.09 0.42
N THR A 161 -30.98 -25.59 0.69
CA THR A 161 -29.75 -24.78 0.64
C THR A 161 -29.04 -24.77 -0.72
N THR A 162 -29.58 -25.48 -1.73
CA THR A 162 -29.04 -25.48 -3.10
C THR A 162 -28.97 -24.09 -3.74
N PRO A 163 -29.94 -23.17 -3.55
CA PRO A 163 -29.83 -21.81 -4.10
C PRO A 163 -28.56 -21.07 -3.63
N GLN A 164 -28.15 -21.23 -2.37
CA GLN A 164 -26.91 -20.64 -1.84
C GLN A 164 -25.67 -21.25 -2.49
N LEU A 165 -25.67 -22.57 -2.73
CA LEU A 165 -24.57 -23.23 -3.45
C LEU A 165 -24.43 -22.70 -4.88
N LEU A 166 -25.55 -22.47 -5.59
CA LEU A 166 -25.54 -21.86 -6.91
C LEU A 166 -24.97 -20.44 -6.86
N TYR A 167 -25.39 -19.64 -5.89
CA TYR A 167 -24.84 -18.31 -5.68
C TYR A 167 -23.31 -18.33 -5.48
N TRP A 168 -22.83 -19.17 -4.58
CA TRP A 168 -21.39 -19.32 -4.33
C TRP A 168 -20.63 -19.86 -5.55
N GLY A 169 -21.20 -20.81 -6.30
CA GLY A 169 -20.59 -21.35 -7.51
C GLY A 169 -20.46 -20.32 -8.64
N ILE A 170 -21.47 -19.45 -8.81
CA ILE A 170 -21.50 -18.45 -9.88
C ILE A 170 -20.64 -17.24 -9.54
N PHE A 171 -20.75 -16.73 -8.31
CA PHE A 171 -20.17 -15.44 -7.89
C PHE A 171 -18.90 -15.56 -7.04
N GLY A 172 -18.52 -16.77 -6.64
CA GLY A 172 -17.36 -17.04 -5.78
C GLY A 172 -16.00 -17.07 -6.48
N SER A 173 -15.96 -17.13 -7.82
CA SER A 173 -14.73 -17.38 -8.58
C SER A 173 -13.89 -16.13 -8.87
N ALA A 174 -12.58 -16.20 -8.58
CA ALA A 174 -11.59 -15.21 -8.99
C ALA A 174 -11.23 -15.38 -10.49
N LYS A 175 -12.12 -14.95 -11.39
CA LYS A 175 -11.99 -15.16 -12.85
C LYS A 175 -10.72 -14.58 -13.50
N ALA A 176 -10.08 -13.61 -12.86
CA ALA A 176 -8.84 -12.98 -13.36
C ALA A 176 -7.55 -13.67 -12.84
N ALA A 177 -7.68 -14.66 -11.97
CA ALA A 177 -6.56 -15.34 -11.33
C ALA A 177 -6.06 -16.53 -12.17
N GLY A 178 -4.86 -17.04 -11.89
CA GLY A 178 -4.34 -18.24 -12.56
C GLY A 178 -5.22 -19.49 -12.29
N PRO A 179 -5.15 -20.58 -13.08
CA PRO A 179 -6.05 -21.74 -12.93
C PRO A 179 -6.09 -22.34 -11.52
N ILE A 180 -4.93 -22.39 -10.85
CA ILE A 180 -4.81 -22.92 -9.49
C ILE A 180 -5.45 -21.96 -8.48
N GLU A 181 -5.15 -20.67 -8.57
CA GLU A 181 -5.75 -19.62 -7.73
C GLU A 181 -7.28 -19.55 -7.92
N TRP A 182 -7.74 -19.67 -9.16
CA TRP A 182 -9.16 -19.77 -9.49
C TRP A 182 -9.82 -20.93 -8.75
N GLY A 183 -9.19 -22.12 -8.73
CA GLY A 183 -9.69 -23.28 -7.98
C GLY A 183 -9.75 -23.01 -6.47
N PHE A 184 -8.67 -22.51 -5.89
CA PHE A 184 -8.61 -22.17 -4.46
C PHE A 184 -9.56 -21.03 -4.05
N SER A 185 -9.96 -20.18 -4.99
CA SER A 185 -10.93 -19.11 -4.70
C SER A 185 -12.30 -19.64 -4.25
N PHE A 186 -12.62 -20.92 -4.50
CA PHE A 186 -13.84 -21.56 -4.03
C PHE A 186 -13.75 -22.17 -2.63
N THR A 187 -12.55 -22.36 -2.07
CA THR A 187 -12.36 -23.04 -0.79
C THR A 187 -13.15 -22.39 0.36
N PRO A 188 -13.22 -21.05 0.51
CA PRO A 188 -14.03 -20.42 1.55
C PRO A 188 -15.51 -20.79 1.45
N TRP A 189 -16.03 -20.96 0.23
CA TRP A 189 -17.45 -21.23 0.00
C TRP A 189 -17.81 -22.70 0.21
N ILE A 190 -16.90 -23.60 -0.14
CA ILE A 190 -17.01 -25.01 0.24
C ILE A 190 -16.98 -25.13 1.76
N CYS A 191 -16.05 -24.42 2.43
CA CYS A 191 -15.99 -24.35 3.89
C CYS A 191 -17.29 -23.77 4.48
N ALA A 192 -17.89 -22.75 3.84
CA ALA A 192 -19.16 -22.17 4.26
C ALA A 192 -20.31 -23.16 4.19
N TRP A 193 -20.41 -23.93 3.11
CA TRP A 193 -21.40 -24.98 2.98
C TRP A 193 -21.25 -26.03 4.08
N LEU A 194 -20.04 -26.56 4.27
CA LEU A 194 -19.76 -27.57 5.29
C LEU A 194 -20.05 -27.06 6.71
N SER A 195 -19.64 -25.82 7.01
CA SER A 195 -19.89 -25.18 8.31
C SER A 195 -21.38 -24.97 8.56
N GLY A 196 -22.12 -24.50 7.54
CA GLY A 196 -23.56 -24.36 7.60
C GLY A 196 -24.27 -25.70 7.83
N MET A 197 -23.87 -26.74 7.10
CA MET A 197 -24.41 -28.10 7.27
C MET A 197 -24.12 -28.69 8.64
N ALA A 198 -22.90 -28.51 9.17
CA ALA A 198 -22.55 -28.93 10.52
C ALA A 198 -23.45 -28.22 11.55
N MET A 199 -23.61 -26.90 11.43
CA MET A 199 -24.46 -26.11 12.34
C MET A 199 -25.93 -26.55 12.29
N ALA A 200 -26.51 -26.69 11.09
CA ALA A 200 -27.87 -27.21 10.94
C ALA A 200 -28.00 -28.64 11.47
N GLY A 201 -27.01 -29.49 11.21
CA GLY A 201 -26.93 -30.87 11.71
C GLY A 201 -27.02 -30.91 13.24
N PHE A 202 -26.18 -30.14 13.94
CA PHE A 202 -26.22 -30.07 15.41
C PHE A 202 -27.55 -29.52 15.94
N VAL A 203 -28.06 -28.41 15.37
CA VAL A 203 -29.33 -27.81 15.80
C VAL A 203 -30.49 -28.79 15.58
N LEU A 204 -30.55 -29.48 14.45
CA LEU A 204 -31.64 -30.40 14.12
C LEU A 204 -31.52 -31.74 14.85
N ALA A 205 -30.32 -32.27 15.05
CA ALA A 205 -30.08 -33.51 15.77
C ALA A 205 -30.40 -33.34 17.26
N ILE A 206 -29.80 -32.35 17.93
CA ILE A 206 -30.11 -32.03 19.33
C ILE A 206 -31.56 -31.56 19.45
N GLY A 207 -32.05 -30.80 18.47
CA GLY A 207 -33.45 -30.41 18.36
C GLY A 207 -34.37 -31.62 18.33
N HIS A 208 -34.06 -32.68 17.59
CA HIS A 208 -34.87 -33.88 17.55
C HIS A 208 -35.06 -34.49 18.95
N PHE A 209 -33.97 -34.62 19.72
CA PHE A 209 -34.02 -35.15 21.09
C PHE A 209 -34.66 -34.18 22.10
N THR A 210 -34.51 -32.87 21.90
CA THR A 210 -35.05 -31.83 22.81
C THR A 210 -36.43 -31.31 22.39
N ARG A 211 -37.08 -31.94 21.40
CA ARG A 211 -38.35 -31.47 20.80
C ARG A 211 -38.24 -30.03 20.27
N TYR A 212 -37.13 -29.70 19.63
CA TYR A 212 -36.82 -28.45 18.93
C TYR A 212 -36.99 -27.23 19.82
N ARG A 213 -36.28 -27.18 20.95
CA ARG A 213 -36.25 -25.97 21.79
C ARG A 213 -35.71 -24.77 20.98
N PRO A 214 -36.34 -23.59 21.07
CA PRO A 214 -35.99 -22.43 20.23
C PRO A 214 -34.58 -21.85 20.51
N GLY A 215 -33.95 -22.21 21.64
CA GLY A 215 -32.64 -21.69 22.03
C GLY A 215 -31.44 -22.23 21.26
N LEU A 216 -31.57 -23.36 20.55
CA LEU A 216 -30.41 -24.00 19.90
C LEU A 216 -29.79 -23.13 18.79
N VAL A 217 -30.61 -22.39 18.04
CA VAL A 217 -30.11 -21.57 16.91
C VAL A 217 -29.12 -20.50 17.39
N TRP A 218 -29.46 -19.73 18.45
CA TRP A 218 -28.58 -18.67 18.92
C TRP A 218 -27.31 -19.21 19.60
N ILE A 219 -27.40 -20.32 20.33
CA ILE A 219 -26.23 -20.94 20.99
C ILE A 219 -25.16 -21.33 19.95
N PHE A 220 -25.55 -22.07 18.91
CA PHE A 220 -24.63 -22.50 17.87
C PHE A 220 -24.17 -21.32 17.00
N SER A 221 -25.03 -20.33 16.74
CA SER A 221 -24.63 -19.10 16.05
C SER A 221 -23.55 -18.34 16.81
N THR A 222 -23.69 -18.21 18.14
CA THR A 222 -22.70 -17.56 19.01
C THR A 222 -21.38 -18.33 19.00
N ALA A 223 -21.44 -19.65 19.13
CA ALA A 223 -20.23 -20.49 19.10
C ALA A 223 -19.47 -20.32 17.77
N THR A 224 -20.17 -20.40 16.63
CA THR A 224 -19.58 -20.17 15.30
C THR A 224 -18.96 -18.78 15.17
N LEU A 225 -19.66 -17.73 15.62
CA LEU A 225 -19.16 -16.36 15.58
C LEU A 225 -17.91 -16.17 16.46
N VAL A 226 -17.91 -16.72 17.67
CA VAL A 226 -16.76 -16.64 18.59
C VAL A 226 -15.54 -17.36 18.01
N ILE A 227 -15.74 -18.53 17.39
CA ILE A 227 -14.66 -19.26 16.70
C ILE A 227 -14.12 -18.41 15.55
N ALA A 228 -14.98 -17.87 14.68
CA ALA A 228 -14.57 -17.02 13.57
C ALA A 228 -13.78 -15.79 14.05
N ALA A 229 -14.27 -15.09 15.07
CA ALA A 229 -13.62 -13.91 15.64
C ALA A 229 -12.26 -14.24 16.27
N THR A 230 -12.17 -15.37 16.98
CA THR A 230 -10.92 -15.80 17.63
C THR A 230 -9.87 -16.22 16.60
N VAL A 231 -10.27 -16.98 15.57
CA VAL A 231 -9.37 -17.37 14.48
C VAL A 231 -8.87 -16.12 13.75
N PHE A 232 -9.77 -15.18 13.45
CA PHE A 232 -9.40 -13.93 12.80
C PHE A 232 -8.41 -13.11 13.64
N ASP A 233 -8.69 -12.85 14.92
CA ASP A 233 -7.82 -12.01 15.76
C ASP A 233 -6.43 -12.63 16.01
N ARG A 234 -6.33 -13.97 16.04
CA ARG A 234 -5.06 -14.67 16.27
C ARG A 234 -4.20 -14.87 15.03
N HIS A 235 -4.82 -15.13 13.88
CA HIS A 235 -4.08 -15.50 12.66
C HIS A 235 -4.00 -14.39 11.61
N VAL A 236 -4.90 -13.40 11.68
CA VAL A 236 -4.90 -12.26 10.76
C VAL A 236 -4.71 -10.97 11.54
N GLY A 237 -5.61 -10.67 12.49
CA GLY A 237 -5.56 -9.45 13.29
C GLY A 237 -6.26 -8.26 12.62
N PHE A 238 -6.85 -7.39 13.44
CA PHE A 238 -7.48 -6.16 12.95
C PHE A 238 -6.47 -5.07 12.55
N ASP A 239 -5.26 -5.12 13.11
CA ASP A 239 -4.14 -4.29 12.69
C ASP A 239 -3.70 -4.67 11.27
N GLU A 240 -3.56 -5.95 10.97
CA GLU A 240 -3.20 -6.39 9.62
C GLU A 240 -4.27 -6.04 8.58
N LEU A 241 -5.55 -6.22 8.94
CA LEU A 241 -6.66 -5.80 8.10
C LEU A 241 -6.61 -4.30 7.78
N ASP A 242 -6.40 -3.46 8.79
CA ASP A 242 -6.35 -2.01 8.59
C ASP A 242 -5.09 -1.57 7.83
N TYR A 243 -3.97 -2.28 8.02
CA TYR A 243 -2.77 -2.09 7.21
C TYR A 243 -3.06 -2.38 5.73
N GLN A 244 -3.70 -3.50 5.41
CA GLN A 244 -4.04 -3.86 4.03
C GLN A 244 -5.01 -2.88 3.36
N LEU A 245 -5.93 -2.30 4.15
CA LEU A 245 -6.91 -1.34 3.65
C LEU A 245 -6.33 0.06 3.47
N TYR A 246 -5.54 0.54 4.43
CA TYR A 246 -5.13 1.95 4.50
C TYR A 246 -3.68 2.20 4.08
N VAL A 247 -2.79 1.21 4.19
CA VAL A 247 -1.34 1.42 3.99
C VAL A 247 -0.82 0.63 2.79
N ALA A 248 -1.05 -0.68 2.73
CA ALA A 248 -0.43 -1.57 1.74
C ALA A 248 -0.72 -1.17 0.29
N LYS A 249 -1.96 -0.80 -0.01
CA LYS A 249 -2.40 -0.36 -1.35
C LYS A 249 -2.03 1.08 -1.68
N HIS A 250 -1.52 1.82 -0.70
CA HIS A 250 -1.31 3.26 -0.76
C HIS A 250 0.18 3.57 -0.69
N ASN A 251 1.04 2.85 -1.42
CA ASN A 251 2.47 3.16 -1.50
C ASN A 251 2.68 4.48 -2.26
N PRO A 252 3.32 5.51 -1.65
CA PRO A 252 3.53 6.80 -2.32
C PRO A 252 4.41 6.69 -3.57
N GLU A 253 5.31 5.72 -3.63
CA GLU A 253 6.20 5.51 -4.79
C GLU A 253 5.44 4.99 -6.03
N GLN A 254 4.29 4.34 -5.82
CA GLN A 254 3.48 3.79 -6.91
C GLN A 254 2.37 4.75 -7.35
N ALA A 255 2.07 5.77 -6.53
CA ALA A 255 1.01 6.71 -6.79
C ALA A 255 1.30 7.53 -8.07
N PRO A 256 0.38 7.53 -9.06
CA PRO A 256 0.62 8.20 -10.34
C PRO A 256 0.98 9.68 -10.22
N ALA A 257 0.43 10.37 -9.23
CA ALA A 257 0.63 11.80 -9.03
C ALA A 257 2.07 12.20 -8.65
N PHE A 258 2.91 11.25 -8.22
CA PHE A 258 4.33 11.50 -7.90
C PHE A 258 5.30 10.98 -8.96
N ARG A 259 4.79 10.53 -10.11
CA ARG A 259 5.62 10.20 -11.27
C ARG A 259 6.06 11.47 -11.99
N ASP A 260 7.04 11.34 -12.87
CA ASP A 260 7.46 12.44 -13.75
C ASP A 260 6.33 12.76 -14.73
N HIS A 261 5.91 14.02 -14.77
CA HIS A 261 4.86 14.50 -15.68
C HIS A 261 5.34 15.67 -16.52
N SER A 262 4.97 15.70 -17.79
CA SER A 262 5.15 16.88 -18.64
C SER A 262 4.13 17.95 -18.27
N LEU A 263 4.57 19.19 -18.17
CA LEU A 263 3.74 20.38 -17.96
C LEU A 263 3.41 21.10 -19.26
N THR A 264 3.99 20.67 -20.39
CA THR A 264 3.87 21.39 -21.65
C THR A 264 2.41 21.57 -22.06
N GLU A 265 1.62 20.49 -22.02
CA GLU A 265 0.19 20.50 -22.38
C GLU A 265 -0.65 21.32 -21.40
N ALA A 266 -0.36 21.21 -20.09
CA ALA A 266 -1.05 21.97 -19.06
C ALA A 266 -0.77 23.48 -19.18
N LEU A 267 0.45 23.86 -19.54
CA LEU A 267 0.84 25.24 -19.84
C LEU A 267 0.13 25.75 -21.10
N ASP A 268 0.09 24.95 -22.16
CA ASP A 268 -0.61 25.32 -23.41
C ASP A 268 -2.12 25.52 -23.18
N ALA A 269 -2.74 24.61 -22.43
CA ALA A 269 -4.14 24.70 -22.02
C ALA A 269 -4.38 25.95 -21.16
N THR A 270 -3.45 26.27 -20.25
CA THR A 270 -3.56 27.46 -19.40
C THR A 270 -3.41 28.75 -20.21
N ILE A 271 -2.45 28.85 -21.12
CA ILE A 271 -2.23 30.03 -21.97
C ILE A 271 -3.44 30.30 -22.87
N THR A 272 -4.09 29.23 -23.35
CA THR A 272 -5.26 29.34 -24.24
C THR A 272 -6.58 29.56 -23.48
N SER A 273 -6.65 29.24 -22.18
CA SER A 273 -7.85 29.37 -21.35
C SER A 273 -8.35 30.82 -21.22
N PRO A 274 -9.64 31.10 -21.49
CA PRO A 274 -10.23 32.44 -21.32
C PRO A 274 -10.12 33.00 -19.89
N GLN A 275 -10.25 32.12 -18.89
CA GLN A 275 -10.17 32.49 -17.48
C GLN A 275 -8.76 32.98 -17.13
N ALA A 276 -7.73 32.26 -17.59
CA ALA A 276 -6.34 32.62 -17.39
C ALA A 276 -5.98 33.91 -18.13
N LYS A 277 -6.44 34.08 -19.38
CA LYS A 277 -6.25 35.33 -20.15
C LYS A 277 -6.81 36.55 -19.42
N THR A 278 -7.99 36.42 -18.82
CA THR A 278 -8.60 37.50 -18.02
C THR A 278 -7.74 37.84 -16.80
N HIS A 279 -7.20 36.82 -16.13
CA HIS A 279 -6.26 37.01 -15.03
C HIS A 279 -4.98 37.73 -15.50
N PHE A 280 -4.36 37.28 -16.59
CA PHE A 280 -3.10 37.83 -17.09
C PHE A 280 -3.22 39.29 -17.55
N ALA A 281 -4.36 39.68 -18.14
CA ALA A 281 -4.63 41.05 -18.55
C ALA A 281 -4.58 42.05 -17.38
N GLY A 282 -4.80 41.60 -16.15
CA GLY A 282 -4.76 42.45 -14.95
C GLY A 282 -3.38 42.66 -14.32
N PHE A 283 -2.34 41.92 -14.72
CA PHE A 283 -1.10 41.77 -13.93
C PHE A 283 0.21 42.02 -14.70
N PHE A 284 0.21 42.87 -15.75
CA PHE A 284 1.41 43.20 -16.54
C PHE A 284 2.19 41.98 -17.08
N PHE A 285 1.49 40.88 -17.41
CA PHE A 285 2.13 39.74 -18.07
C PHE A 285 2.49 40.09 -19.52
N PRO A 286 3.59 39.53 -20.08
CA PRO A 286 3.89 39.67 -21.49
C PRO A 286 2.75 39.16 -22.37
N THR A 287 2.44 39.86 -23.45
CA THR A 287 1.43 39.43 -24.42
C THR A 287 1.96 38.37 -25.38
N ASP A 288 3.28 38.36 -25.61
CA ASP A 288 3.92 37.42 -26.51
C ASP A 288 4.02 36.01 -25.86
N PRO A 289 3.69 34.92 -26.59
CA PRO A 289 3.59 33.58 -26.01
C PRO A 289 4.87 33.06 -25.35
N ILE A 290 6.03 33.36 -25.93
CA ILE A 290 7.33 32.88 -25.45
C ILE A 290 7.71 33.53 -24.11
N PRO A 291 7.79 34.87 -23.98
CA PRO A 291 8.09 35.50 -22.69
C PRO A 291 6.97 35.28 -21.68
N LEU A 292 5.70 35.15 -22.11
CA LEU A 292 4.61 34.75 -21.23
C LEU A 292 4.89 33.38 -20.60
N ARG A 293 5.20 32.37 -21.42
CA ARG A 293 5.50 31.01 -20.94
C ARG A 293 6.66 30.99 -19.95
N ALA A 294 7.73 31.75 -20.22
CA ALA A 294 8.86 31.87 -19.30
C ALA A 294 8.43 32.46 -17.93
N GLU A 295 7.64 33.52 -17.92
CA GLU A 295 7.14 34.12 -16.68
C GLU A 295 6.17 33.18 -15.94
N LEU A 296 5.29 32.46 -16.65
CA LEU A 296 4.40 31.46 -16.04
C LEU A 296 5.19 30.33 -15.38
N LYS A 297 6.24 29.80 -16.03
CA LYS A 297 7.14 28.81 -15.43
C LYS A 297 7.77 29.33 -14.14
N ARG A 298 8.33 30.55 -14.18
CA ARG A 298 8.94 31.19 -13.00
C ARG A 298 7.96 31.31 -11.83
N ARG A 299 6.71 31.72 -12.11
CA ARG A 299 5.65 31.80 -11.09
C ARG A 299 5.26 30.43 -10.54
N ILE A 300 5.15 29.43 -11.40
CA ILE A 300 4.91 28.04 -10.97
C ILE A 300 6.04 27.55 -10.06
N GLN A 301 7.31 27.77 -10.42
CA GLN A 301 8.45 27.39 -9.57
C GLN A 301 8.38 28.05 -8.19
N PHE A 302 8.05 29.35 -8.16
CA PHE A 302 7.91 30.09 -6.91
C PHE A 302 6.80 29.51 -6.02
N GLU A 303 5.61 29.27 -6.56
CA GLU A 303 4.49 28.71 -5.79
C GLU A 303 4.74 27.24 -5.37
N LEU A 304 5.37 26.43 -6.23
CA LEU A 304 5.72 25.04 -5.92
C LEU A 304 6.77 24.92 -4.82
N ALA A 305 7.63 25.94 -4.62
CA ALA A 305 8.52 25.98 -3.46
C ALA A 305 7.76 26.01 -2.12
N TYR A 306 6.48 26.43 -2.14
CA TYR A 306 5.56 26.41 -1.01
C TYR A 306 4.54 25.27 -1.07
N ASP A 307 4.78 24.25 -1.91
CA ASP A 307 3.88 23.13 -2.16
C ASP A 307 2.48 23.60 -2.62
N ARG A 308 2.38 24.59 -3.52
CA ARG A 308 1.10 25.11 -4.06
C ARG A 308 1.12 25.31 -5.57
N TRP A 309 -0.04 25.13 -6.20
CA TRP A 309 -0.26 25.55 -7.59
C TRP A 309 -0.73 27.02 -7.62
N PRO A 310 -0.30 27.83 -8.61
CA PRO A 310 -0.90 29.14 -8.82
C PRO A 310 -2.40 29.04 -9.09
N SER A 311 -3.20 29.94 -8.53
CA SER A 311 -4.68 29.89 -8.63
C SER A 311 -5.22 30.02 -10.05
N TRP A 312 -4.41 30.51 -10.99
CA TRP A 312 -4.76 30.66 -12.41
C TRP A 312 -4.36 29.44 -13.26
N PHE A 313 -3.60 28.50 -12.71
CA PHE A 313 -3.08 27.35 -13.47
C PHE A 313 -4.16 26.27 -13.59
N VAL A 314 -4.38 25.77 -14.81
CA VAL A 314 -5.35 24.70 -15.06
C VAL A 314 -4.65 23.37 -14.76
N VAL A 315 -4.86 22.83 -13.56
CA VAL A 315 -4.21 21.59 -13.08
C VAL A 315 -4.97 20.35 -13.58
N PRO A 316 -4.39 19.54 -14.48
CA PRO A 316 -4.94 18.23 -14.87
C PRO A 316 -4.96 17.25 -13.69
N ASP A 317 -5.79 16.21 -13.77
CA ASP A 317 -5.95 15.24 -12.68
C ASP A 317 -4.64 14.55 -12.29
N GLU A 318 -3.73 14.32 -13.25
CA GLU A 318 -2.42 13.71 -13.02
C GLU A 318 -1.48 14.60 -12.19
N LEU A 319 -1.65 15.92 -12.26
CA LEU A 319 -0.84 16.91 -11.54
C LEU A 319 -1.43 17.28 -10.17
N ARG A 320 -2.56 16.68 -9.75
CA ARG A 320 -3.18 16.91 -8.43
C ARG A 320 -2.46 16.18 -7.29
N TYR A 321 -1.13 16.33 -7.24
CA TYR A 321 -0.28 15.68 -6.26
C TYR A 321 -0.56 16.14 -4.82
N MET A 322 -1.04 17.37 -4.61
CA MET A 322 -1.44 17.86 -3.29
C MET A 322 -2.64 17.10 -2.74
N GLU A 323 -3.71 16.96 -3.54
CA GLU A 323 -4.89 16.17 -3.16
C GLU A 323 -4.52 14.70 -2.94
N ALA A 324 -3.65 14.15 -3.79
CA ALA A 324 -3.12 12.80 -3.61
C ALA A 324 -2.35 12.68 -2.29
N LYS A 325 -1.49 13.65 -1.95
CA LYS A 325 -0.71 13.71 -0.71
C LYS A 325 -1.61 13.79 0.52
N GLU A 326 -2.57 14.72 0.56
CA GLU A 326 -3.53 14.84 1.66
C GLU A 326 -4.36 13.56 1.84
N ARG A 327 -4.84 12.99 0.73
CA ARG A 327 -5.61 11.74 0.77
C ARG A 327 -4.78 10.60 1.34
N LEU A 328 -3.53 10.43 0.92
CA LEU A 328 -2.64 9.39 1.41
C LEU A 328 -2.28 9.60 2.88
N ASP A 329 -1.96 10.83 3.28
CA ASP A 329 -1.68 11.17 4.68
C ASP A 329 -2.87 10.84 5.59
N ALA A 330 -4.08 11.16 5.15
CA ALA A 330 -5.31 10.81 5.84
C ALA A 330 -5.54 9.29 5.94
N GLN A 331 -5.12 8.49 4.94
CA GLN A 331 -5.19 7.02 5.06
C GLN A 331 -4.18 6.53 6.09
N TYR A 332 -2.94 7.02 6.07
CA TYR A 332 -1.93 6.62 7.04
C TYR A 332 -2.34 7.00 8.46
N ASP A 333 -2.97 8.15 8.66
CA ASP A 333 -3.48 8.55 9.97
C ASP A 333 -4.62 7.66 10.47
N ARG A 334 -5.50 7.16 9.61
CA ARG A 334 -6.50 6.16 10.01
C ARG A 334 -5.87 4.88 10.57
N PHE A 335 -4.67 4.55 10.11
CA PHE A 335 -3.89 3.45 10.65
C PHE A 335 -3.13 3.85 11.92
N ILE A 336 -2.30 4.90 11.85
CA ILE A 336 -1.38 5.33 12.92
C ILE A 336 -2.13 5.85 14.15
N ALA A 337 -3.19 6.63 13.94
CA ALA A 337 -3.99 7.29 14.95
C ALA A 337 -5.49 7.16 14.61
N PRO A 338 -6.06 5.94 14.73
CA PRO A 338 -7.46 5.71 14.35
C PRO A 338 -8.40 6.66 15.10
N HIS A 339 -9.55 6.95 14.52
CA HIS A 339 -10.60 7.68 15.24
C HIS A 339 -11.36 6.72 16.17
N ARG A 340 -11.58 7.10 17.43
CA ARG A 340 -12.39 6.31 18.38
C ARG A 340 -13.88 6.40 18.04
N PRO A 341 -14.55 5.29 17.69
CA PRO A 341 -16.00 5.30 17.51
C PRO A 341 -16.70 5.68 18.81
N SER A 342 -17.78 6.46 18.73
CA SER A 342 -18.53 6.93 19.91
C SER A 342 -19.10 5.78 20.76
N TRP A 343 -19.45 4.66 20.12
CA TRP A 343 -20.01 3.48 20.76
C TRP A 343 -18.96 2.57 21.44
N LEU A 344 -17.67 2.72 21.11
CA LEU A 344 -16.63 1.82 21.62
C LEU A 344 -16.13 2.31 23.00
N PRO A 345 -16.20 1.47 24.06
CA PRO A 345 -15.69 1.84 25.37
C PRO A 345 -14.22 2.26 25.33
N ARG A 346 -13.85 3.28 26.11
CA ARG A 346 -12.48 3.86 26.11
C ARG A 346 -11.40 2.81 26.38
N PHE A 347 -11.62 1.88 27.30
CA PHE A 347 -10.64 0.87 27.68
C PHE A 347 -10.38 -0.14 26.56
N ILE A 348 -11.44 -0.58 25.84
CA ILE A 348 -11.30 -1.48 24.68
C ILE A 348 -10.54 -0.77 23.56
N TYR A 349 -10.89 0.49 23.31
CA TYR A 349 -10.20 1.30 22.31
C TYR A 349 -8.72 1.51 22.64
N ALA A 350 -8.39 1.77 23.91
CA ALA A 350 -7.01 1.94 24.36
C ALA A 350 -6.18 0.65 24.14
N GLU A 351 -6.73 -0.52 24.47
CA GLU A 351 -6.06 -1.80 24.25
C GLU A 351 -5.84 -2.07 22.76
N PHE A 352 -6.83 -1.73 21.92
CA PHE A 352 -6.72 -1.83 20.47
C PHE A 352 -5.62 -0.94 19.89
N VAL A 353 -5.56 0.33 20.32
CA VAL A 353 -4.51 1.27 19.91
C VAL A 353 -3.15 0.79 20.38
N LYS A 354 -3.06 0.25 21.59
CA LYS A 354 -1.82 -0.32 22.13
C LYS A 354 -1.32 -1.50 21.30
N LYS A 355 -2.16 -2.53 21.09
CA LYS A 355 -1.83 -3.71 20.26
C LYS A 355 -1.38 -3.27 18.86
N ARG A 356 -2.06 -2.28 18.26
CA ARG A 356 -1.67 -1.73 16.96
C ARG A 356 -0.33 -0.98 16.99
N SER A 357 -0.09 -0.18 18.02
CA SER A 357 1.17 0.58 18.14
C SER A 357 2.39 -0.33 18.30
N GLU A 358 2.19 -1.57 18.75
CA GLU A 358 3.22 -2.60 18.85
C GLU A 358 3.35 -3.45 17.57
N SER A 359 2.45 -3.29 16.60
CA SER A 359 2.44 -4.06 15.36
C SER A 359 3.65 -3.72 14.48
N PRO A 360 4.32 -4.71 13.87
CA PRO A 360 5.39 -4.47 12.89
C PRO A 360 4.94 -3.59 11.72
N ARG A 361 3.65 -3.64 11.36
CA ARG A 361 3.06 -2.81 10.30
C ARG A 361 3.08 -1.31 10.59
N MET A 362 3.20 -0.93 11.87
CA MET A 362 3.36 0.46 12.26
C MET A 362 4.66 1.07 11.72
N ALA A 363 5.74 0.28 11.63
CA ALA A 363 6.99 0.74 11.04
C ALA A 363 6.81 1.12 9.56
N ILE A 364 6.10 0.29 8.79
CA ILE A 364 5.78 0.54 7.37
C ILE A 364 4.90 1.79 7.21
N ALA A 365 3.87 1.94 8.05
CA ALA A 365 2.99 3.10 7.98
C ALA A 365 3.74 4.41 8.29
N LEU A 366 4.60 4.41 9.32
CA LEU A 366 5.45 5.55 9.64
C LEU A 366 6.46 5.85 8.53
N TYR A 367 7.05 4.82 7.93
CA TYR A 367 7.96 4.93 6.80
C TYR A 367 7.30 5.60 5.59
N TYR A 368 6.14 5.12 5.16
CA TYR A 368 5.40 5.74 4.05
C TYR A 368 4.93 7.15 4.37
N LYS A 369 4.49 7.42 5.60
CA LYS A 369 4.13 8.78 6.01
C LYS A 369 5.36 9.72 6.00
N ALA A 370 6.51 9.23 6.44
CA ALA A 370 7.75 9.99 6.42
C ALA A 370 8.23 10.26 4.97
N LEU A 371 8.23 9.25 4.11
CA LEU A 371 8.51 9.43 2.68
C LEU A 371 7.55 10.43 2.02
N LEU A 372 6.24 10.28 2.24
CA LEU A 372 5.21 11.17 1.70
C LEU A 372 5.46 12.62 2.09
N SER A 373 5.89 12.86 3.33
CA SER A 373 6.23 14.20 3.80
C SER A 373 7.47 14.79 3.12
N GLU A 374 8.33 13.96 2.52
CA GLU A 374 9.54 14.38 1.82
C GLU A 374 9.40 14.52 0.32
N TYR A 375 8.37 13.92 -0.27
CA TYR A 375 8.00 14.20 -1.66
C TYR A 375 7.84 15.71 -1.84
N SER A 376 8.74 16.27 -2.65
CA SER A 376 8.84 17.67 -3.01
C SER A 376 9.13 17.80 -4.51
N PRO A 377 8.56 18.83 -5.17
CA PRO A 377 8.79 19.04 -6.59
C PRO A 377 10.23 19.52 -6.85
N ASP A 378 10.88 18.96 -7.88
CA ASP A 378 12.16 19.44 -8.40
C ASP A 378 11.92 20.68 -9.27
N VAL A 379 11.83 21.82 -8.62
CA VAL A 379 11.55 23.11 -9.27
C VAL A 379 12.62 23.48 -10.29
N ALA A 380 13.87 23.02 -10.14
CA ALA A 380 14.95 23.34 -11.06
C ALA A 380 14.76 22.66 -12.44
N LEU A 381 14.20 21.45 -12.47
CA LEU A 381 13.95 20.72 -13.72
C LEU A 381 12.81 21.35 -14.54
N LEU A 382 11.88 22.02 -13.86
CA LEU A 382 10.69 22.62 -14.47
C LEU A 382 11.03 23.72 -15.48
N ASP A 383 11.98 24.60 -15.15
CA ASP A 383 12.37 25.67 -16.06
C ASP A 383 13.01 25.16 -17.34
N ARG A 384 13.83 24.10 -17.21
CA ARG A 384 14.65 23.57 -18.31
C ARG A 384 13.87 22.65 -19.24
N ARG A 385 13.05 21.76 -18.68
CA ARG A 385 12.41 20.66 -19.42
C ARG A 385 10.88 20.66 -19.35
N GLU A 386 10.29 21.56 -18.58
CA GLU A 386 8.84 21.55 -18.30
C GLU A 386 8.37 20.21 -17.75
N VAL A 387 9.22 19.52 -17.00
CA VAL A 387 8.88 18.25 -16.34
C VAL A 387 8.74 18.51 -14.85
N LEU A 388 7.58 18.16 -14.30
CA LEU A 388 7.38 18.06 -12.87
C LEU A 388 7.89 16.69 -12.41
N ARG A 389 9.10 16.69 -11.84
CA ARG A 389 9.68 15.52 -11.17
C ARG A 389 9.53 15.68 -9.67
N PHE A 390 9.29 14.58 -8.96
CA PHE A 390 9.32 14.57 -7.51
C PHE A 390 10.57 13.87 -6.99
N ARG A 391 11.07 14.38 -5.86
CA ARG A 391 12.23 13.80 -5.18
C ARG A 391 11.93 13.54 -3.72
N ASN A 392 12.60 12.53 -3.19
CA ASN A 392 12.60 12.14 -1.79
C ASN A 392 14.02 11.76 -1.31
N ASP A 393 15.06 12.08 -2.08
CA ASP A 393 16.46 11.72 -1.84
C ASP A 393 17.18 12.64 -0.84
N TYR A 394 16.48 13.65 -0.31
CA TYR A 394 17.01 14.61 0.66
C TYR A 394 16.18 14.58 1.97
N PRO A 395 16.81 14.55 3.15
CA PRO A 395 16.09 14.54 4.43
C PRO A 395 15.61 15.95 4.79
N LEU A 396 14.28 16.14 4.80
CA LEU A 396 13.69 17.43 5.16
C LEU A 396 13.50 17.55 6.67
N GLN A 397 13.72 18.75 7.22
CA GLN A 397 13.51 18.99 8.66
C GLN A 397 12.08 18.67 9.12
N ARG A 398 11.07 18.88 8.25
CA ARG A 398 9.66 18.60 8.55
C ARG A 398 9.35 17.11 8.77
N SER A 399 10.13 16.21 8.18
CA SER A 399 9.97 14.75 8.31
C SER A 399 10.78 14.16 9.47
N ALA A 400 11.74 14.91 10.03
CA ALA A 400 12.67 14.45 11.05
C ALA A 400 11.98 13.82 12.27
N GLY A 401 10.84 14.37 12.70
CA GLY A 401 10.05 13.81 13.81
C GLY A 401 9.50 12.41 13.52
N LEU A 402 9.09 12.13 12.29
CA LEU A 402 8.61 10.81 11.86
C LEU A 402 9.77 9.82 11.78
N TRP A 403 10.91 10.23 11.23
CA TRP A 403 12.12 9.39 11.17
C TRP A 403 12.65 9.04 12.56
N HIS A 404 12.72 10.01 13.47
CA HIS A 404 13.12 9.75 14.86
C HIS A 404 12.13 8.82 15.58
N ARG A 405 10.82 8.97 15.34
CA ARG A 405 9.82 8.06 15.89
C ARG A 405 10.00 6.63 15.35
N LEU A 406 10.20 6.48 14.04
CA LEU A 406 10.45 5.19 13.40
C LEU A 406 11.71 4.52 13.97
N TYR A 407 12.81 5.26 14.11
CA TYR A 407 14.05 4.77 14.72
C TYR A 407 13.88 4.38 16.20
N ARG A 408 13.27 5.25 17.00
CA ARG A 408 13.11 5.05 18.46
C ARG A 408 12.17 3.90 18.79
N ASP A 409 10.99 3.88 18.16
CA ASP A 409 9.92 2.94 18.52
C ASP A 409 10.08 1.61 17.75
N PHE A 410 10.72 1.62 16.58
CA PHE A 410 10.85 0.44 15.70
C PHE A 410 12.28 0.24 15.17
N GLY A 411 13.30 0.51 15.99
CA GLY A 411 14.71 0.45 15.58
C GLY A 411 15.19 -0.90 15.04
N ARG A 412 14.45 -2.00 15.25
CA ARG A 412 14.76 -3.32 14.69
C ARG A 412 14.11 -3.60 13.33
N SER A 413 13.19 -2.75 12.88
CA SER A 413 12.50 -2.92 11.59
C SER A 413 13.45 -2.62 10.41
N PRO A 414 13.30 -3.27 9.25
CA PRO A 414 14.08 -2.90 8.06
C PRO A 414 13.84 -1.44 7.63
N GLU A 415 12.63 -0.92 7.83
CA GLU A 415 12.27 0.47 7.52
C GLU A 415 13.12 1.48 8.31
N SER A 416 13.55 1.12 9.52
CA SER A 416 14.40 1.96 10.35
C SER A 416 15.83 2.12 9.82
N ILE A 417 16.25 1.34 8.81
CA ILE A 417 17.55 1.51 8.12
C ILE A 417 17.59 2.87 7.42
N GLU A 418 16.54 3.23 6.68
CA GLU A 418 16.46 4.53 6.02
C GLU A 418 16.34 5.67 7.04
N ALA A 419 15.60 5.46 8.12
CA ALA A 419 15.51 6.42 9.23
C ALA A 419 16.88 6.76 9.79
N ARG A 420 17.73 5.75 10.02
CA ARG A 420 19.10 5.93 10.51
C ARG A 420 19.95 6.77 9.58
N TRP A 421 19.93 6.49 8.27
CA TRP A 421 20.67 7.30 7.30
C TRP A 421 20.21 8.76 7.31
N ARG A 422 18.90 9.02 7.35
CA ARG A 422 18.36 10.40 7.39
C ARG A 422 18.71 11.14 8.68
N ILE A 423 18.61 10.45 9.82
CA ILE A 423 19.00 11.01 11.13
C ILE A 423 20.51 11.27 11.16
N ALA A 424 21.32 10.35 10.63
CA ALA A 424 22.78 10.51 10.55
C ALA A 424 23.13 11.76 9.73
N ARG A 425 22.44 11.99 8.60
CA ARG A 425 22.64 13.20 7.80
C ARG A 425 22.28 14.48 8.57
N HIS A 426 21.17 14.50 9.32
CA HIS A 426 20.84 15.63 10.19
C HIS A 426 21.86 15.84 11.32
N TRP A 427 22.38 14.77 11.93
CA TRP A 427 23.40 14.85 12.97
C TRP A 427 24.73 15.37 12.42
N ALA A 428 25.15 14.92 11.23
CA ALA A 428 26.29 15.47 10.52
C ALA A 428 26.09 16.96 10.21
N GLY A 429 24.88 17.34 9.78
CA GLY A 429 24.48 18.74 9.62
C GLY A 429 24.54 19.61 10.88
N ALA A 430 24.47 18.98 12.05
CA ALA A 430 24.63 19.62 13.35
C ALA A 430 26.07 19.53 13.90
N GLY A 431 27.04 19.09 13.08
CA GLY A 431 28.44 18.91 13.47
C GLY A 431 28.71 17.66 14.33
N ARG A 432 27.73 16.79 14.53
CA ARG A 432 27.85 15.57 15.36
C ARG A 432 28.33 14.38 14.53
N PHE A 433 29.48 14.53 13.89
CA PHE A 433 29.98 13.59 12.88
C PHE A 433 30.20 12.16 13.41
N GLU A 434 30.69 11.99 14.63
CA GLU A 434 30.91 10.65 15.22
C GLU A 434 29.61 9.89 15.44
N GLN A 435 28.58 10.60 15.90
CA GLN A 435 27.25 10.00 16.10
C GLN A 435 26.61 9.66 14.76
N ALA A 436 26.81 10.52 13.76
CA ALA A 436 26.34 10.27 12.40
C ALA A 436 27.02 9.04 11.76
N ASP A 437 28.35 8.93 11.87
CA ASP A 437 29.11 7.77 11.36
C ASP A 437 28.69 6.47 12.07
N ALA A 438 28.59 6.50 13.40
CA ALA A 438 28.14 5.33 14.17
C ALA A 438 26.73 4.86 13.75
N LEU A 439 25.81 5.80 13.52
CA LEU A 439 24.44 5.48 13.11
C LEU A 439 24.37 4.94 11.67
N ALA A 440 25.18 5.49 10.76
CA ALA A 440 25.30 4.98 9.39
C ALA A 440 25.95 3.58 9.35
N ALA A 441 26.97 3.34 10.19
CA ALA A 441 27.60 2.03 10.33
C ALA A 441 26.61 0.97 10.89
N GLU A 442 25.76 1.35 11.84
CA GLU A 442 24.67 0.49 12.33
C GLU A 442 23.71 0.13 11.19
N ALA A 443 23.31 1.11 10.38
CA ALA A 443 22.45 0.87 9.21
C ALA A 443 23.08 -0.09 8.19
N GLU A 444 24.38 0.06 7.89
CA GLU A 444 25.11 -0.87 7.01
C GLU A 444 25.19 -2.30 7.58
N SER A 445 25.34 -2.44 8.90
CA SER A 445 25.30 -3.75 9.57
C SER A 445 23.93 -4.43 9.38
N MET A 446 22.84 -3.68 9.60
CA MET A 446 21.48 -4.17 9.40
C MET A 446 21.21 -4.56 7.94
N ILE A 447 21.73 -3.78 6.98
CA ILE A 447 21.59 -4.10 5.54
C ILE A 447 22.26 -5.43 5.22
N ARG A 448 23.51 -5.65 5.68
CA ARG A 448 24.24 -6.91 5.45
C ARG A 448 23.50 -8.10 6.04
N GLU A 449 23.03 -7.97 7.27
CA GLU A 449 22.25 -9.02 7.93
C GLU A 449 20.97 -9.34 7.15
N ARG A 450 20.23 -8.33 6.70
CA ARG A 450 18.97 -8.53 5.96
C ARG A 450 19.20 -9.15 4.59
N LEU A 451 20.21 -8.71 3.83
CA LEU A 451 20.55 -9.32 2.54
C LEU A 451 20.89 -10.81 2.70
N SER A 452 21.68 -11.17 3.72
CA SER A 452 22.01 -12.57 4.01
C SER A 452 20.76 -13.41 4.33
N ARG A 453 19.80 -12.88 5.09
CA ARG A 453 18.53 -13.57 5.37
C ARG A 453 17.67 -13.76 4.11
N LEU A 454 17.64 -12.77 3.21
CA LEU A 454 16.88 -12.84 1.96
C LEU A 454 17.46 -13.92 1.03
N GLU A 455 18.78 -14.01 0.93
CA GLU A 455 19.47 -15.06 0.17
C GLU A 455 19.14 -16.46 0.70
N GLN A 456 19.07 -16.64 2.03
CA GLN A 456 18.68 -17.91 2.65
C GLN A 456 17.20 -18.28 2.39
N SER A 457 16.31 -17.29 2.26
CA SER A 457 14.88 -17.55 2.02
C SER A 457 14.53 -17.88 0.56
N ALA A 458 15.39 -17.50 -0.40
CA ALA A 458 15.11 -17.66 -1.83
C ALA A 458 15.17 -19.12 -2.31
N THR A 459 15.68 -20.05 -1.50
CA THR A 459 15.95 -21.44 -1.90
C THR A 459 14.76 -22.41 -1.71
N ASP A 460 13.61 -21.97 -1.21
CA ASP A 460 12.50 -22.84 -0.75
C ASP A 460 11.23 -22.85 -1.65
N ASP A 461 11.26 -22.27 -2.86
CA ASP A 461 10.04 -21.82 -3.57
C ASP A 461 9.30 -22.87 -4.46
N ASP A 462 9.56 -24.18 -4.30
CA ASP A 462 9.07 -25.25 -5.21
C ASP A 462 7.90 -26.12 -4.67
N THR A 463 7.07 -25.59 -3.77
CA THR A 463 5.95 -26.34 -3.18
C THR A 463 4.59 -26.12 -3.89
N ILE A 464 3.69 -27.11 -3.81
CA ILE A 464 2.30 -27.05 -4.32
C ILE A 464 1.48 -25.89 -3.70
N PHE A 465 1.94 -25.35 -2.57
CA PHE A 465 1.36 -24.19 -1.90
C PHE A 465 1.89 -22.84 -2.44
N LYS A 466 2.57 -22.82 -3.59
CA LYS A 466 3.04 -21.60 -4.28
C LYS A 466 1.99 -20.48 -4.43
N PRO A 467 0.68 -20.73 -4.59
CA PRO A 467 -0.33 -19.67 -4.60
C PRO A 467 -0.46 -18.94 -3.26
N PHE A 468 -0.08 -19.58 -2.14
CA PHE A 468 -0.16 -19.00 -0.82
C PHE A 468 1.17 -18.37 -0.43
N LYS A 469 1.34 -17.09 -0.77
CA LYS A 469 2.53 -16.32 -0.40
C LYS A 469 2.16 -15.37 0.73
N PRO A 470 2.79 -15.49 1.92
CA PRO A 470 2.53 -14.54 2.99
C PRO A 470 2.84 -13.11 2.49
N PRO A 471 2.13 -12.10 3.02
CA PRO A 471 2.41 -10.72 2.67
C PRO A 471 3.86 -10.39 3.05
N SER A 472 4.53 -9.56 2.23
CA SER A 472 5.90 -9.13 2.54
C SER A 472 5.96 -8.52 3.96
N ASP A 473 6.92 -8.95 4.77
CA ASP A 473 7.11 -8.47 6.15
C ASP A 473 7.61 -7.02 6.18
N THR A 474 8.21 -6.56 5.08
CA THR A 474 8.77 -5.21 4.91
C THR A 474 8.50 -4.66 3.51
N VAL A 475 8.55 -3.33 3.39
CA VAL A 475 8.53 -2.61 2.10
C VAL A 475 9.94 -2.29 1.57
N ILE A 476 10.98 -2.65 2.33
CA ILE A 476 12.38 -2.45 1.96
C ILE A 476 12.85 -3.61 1.09
N THR A 477 12.87 -3.37 -0.22
CA THR A 477 13.31 -4.35 -1.23
C THR A 477 14.83 -4.50 -1.28
N THR A 478 15.35 -5.54 -1.93
CA THR A 478 16.79 -5.71 -2.18
C THR A 478 17.41 -4.51 -2.89
N SER A 479 16.73 -3.99 -3.92
CA SER A 479 17.17 -2.78 -4.62
C SER A 479 17.22 -1.55 -3.71
N LYS A 480 16.29 -1.42 -2.74
CA LYS A 480 16.33 -0.35 -1.75
C LYS A 480 17.46 -0.53 -0.75
N LEU A 481 17.72 -1.76 -0.31
CA LEU A 481 18.87 -2.07 0.56
C LEU A 481 20.20 -1.70 -0.12
N ASP A 482 20.35 -1.98 -1.41
CA ASP A 482 21.53 -1.58 -2.18
C ASP A 482 21.67 -0.07 -2.30
N ASP A 483 20.57 0.65 -2.55
CA ASP A 483 20.56 2.12 -2.58
C ASP A 483 20.91 2.71 -1.21
N LEU A 484 20.32 2.19 -0.13
CA LEU A 484 20.61 2.63 1.23
C LEU A 484 22.04 2.33 1.65
N ARG A 485 22.60 1.18 1.24
CA ARG A 485 24.02 0.84 1.50
C ARG A 485 24.93 1.88 0.85
N ARG A 486 24.66 2.22 -0.41
CA ARG A 486 25.40 3.28 -1.11
C ARG A 486 25.26 4.62 -0.38
N LYS A 487 24.04 5.03 -0.05
CA LYS A 487 23.78 6.29 0.66
C LYS A 487 24.49 6.38 2.02
N CYS A 488 24.56 5.27 2.76
CA CYS A 488 25.33 5.20 3.99
C CYS A 488 26.83 5.33 3.73
N ALA A 489 27.37 4.56 2.78
CA ALA A 489 28.80 4.61 2.44
C ALA A 489 29.22 6.00 1.92
N GLU A 490 28.40 6.64 1.08
CA GLU A 490 28.61 8.01 0.59
C GLU A 490 28.63 9.01 1.75
N LEU A 491 27.67 8.93 2.68
CA LEU A 491 27.65 9.80 3.86
C LEU A 491 28.89 9.58 4.74
N ARG A 492 29.27 8.33 5.00
CA ARG A 492 30.43 7.96 5.82
C ARG A 492 31.75 8.41 5.20
N SER A 493 31.90 8.27 3.88
CA SER A 493 33.04 8.81 3.13
C SER A 493 33.10 10.33 3.30
N LEU A 494 31.98 11.02 3.06
CA LEU A 494 31.90 12.48 3.13
C LEU A 494 32.22 13.03 4.53
N ILE A 495 31.76 12.39 5.60
CA ILE A 495 32.04 12.83 6.99
C ILE A 495 33.30 12.19 7.59
N GLY A 496 34.05 11.43 6.77
CA GLY A 496 35.23 10.71 7.18
C GLY A 496 36.44 11.61 7.44
N PRO A 497 37.55 11.03 7.93
CA PRO A 497 38.76 11.78 8.29
C PRO A 497 39.39 12.59 7.15
N GLN A 498 39.10 12.25 5.89
CA GLN A 498 39.62 13.00 4.73
C GLN A 498 39.03 14.41 4.65
N ASN A 499 37.74 14.57 4.95
CA ASN A 499 37.03 15.85 4.89
C ASN A 499 36.86 16.51 6.26
N ARG A 500 37.05 15.75 7.34
CA ARG A 500 36.87 16.21 8.72
C ARG A 500 38.22 16.51 9.35
N THR A 501 38.51 17.79 9.55
CA THR A 501 39.66 18.26 10.34
C THR A 501 39.24 18.71 11.73
N ASP A 502 40.21 18.94 12.61
CA ASP A 502 39.98 19.53 13.93
C ASP A 502 39.71 21.04 13.87
N GLU A 503 39.81 21.66 12.68
CA GLU A 503 39.57 23.08 12.51
C GLU A 503 38.06 23.41 12.59
N PRO A 504 37.63 24.33 13.49
CA PRO A 504 36.21 24.67 13.64
C PRO A 504 35.55 25.30 12.40
N SER A 505 36.33 25.88 11.48
CA SER A 505 35.84 26.41 10.19
C SER A 505 35.48 25.26 9.24
N SER A 506 36.40 24.32 9.02
CA SER A 506 36.22 23.13 8.20
C SER A 506 35.05 22.27 8.68
N GLN A 507 34.91 22.07 10.01
CA GLN A 507 33.76 21.36 10.57
C GLN A 507 32.42 22.05 10.29
N ARG A 508 32.38 23.40 10.34
CA ARG A 508 31.18 24.17 9.99
C ARG A 508 30.87 24.07 8.50
N HIS A 509 31.87 24.19 7.63
CA HIS A 509 31.70 24.05 6.19
C HIS A 509 31.16 22.65 5.82
N LEU A 510 31.70 21.59 6.44
CA LEU A 510 31.23 20.22 6.24
C LEU A 510 29.78 20.03 6.70
N ALA A 511 29.45 20.52 7.90
CA ALA A 511 28.08 20.45 8.41
C ALA A 511 27.09 21.18 7.48
N GLU A 512 27.46 22.37 7.00
CA GLU A 512 26.64 23.14 6.06
C GLU A 512 26.49 22.39 4.73
N PHE A 513 27.58 21.90 4.14
CA PHE A 513 27.58 21.19 2.86
C PHE A 513 26.70 19.93 2.88
N VAL A 514 26.81 19.11 3.94
CA VAL A 514 26.01 17.89 4.12
C VAL A 514 24.50 18.18 4.08
N MET A 515 24.11 19.34 4.61
CA MET A 515 22.72 19.80 4.66
C MET A 515 22.29 20.65 3.47
N LEU A 516 23.15 20.92 2.48
CA LEU A 516 22.68 21.63 1.29
C LEU A 516 21.69 20.76 0.50
N ASN A 517 20.54 21.35 0.16
CA ASN A 517 19.51 20.69 -0.63
C ASN A 517 19.75 20.91 -2.13
N PRO A 518 20.14 19.86 -2.89
CA PRO A 518 20.45 19.98 -4.32
C PRO A 518 19.24 20.33 -5.19
N CYS A 519 18.02 20.29 -4.63
CA CYS A 519 16.77 20.54 -5.35
C CYS A 519 16.29 21.99 -5.24
N THR A 520 16.95 22.81 -4.43
CA THR A 520 16.60 24.22 -4.25
C THR A 520 17.21 25.07 -5.36
N THR A 521 16.49 26.11 -5.78
CA THR A 521 17.02 27.09 -6.75
C THR A 521 18.25 27.83 -6.23
N GLU A 522 18.40 27.94 -4.91
CA GLU A 522 19.53 28.59 -4.24
C GLU A 522 20.76 27.69 -4.12
N TYR A 523 20.68 26.41 -4.47
CA TYR A 523 21.77 25.45 -4.25
C TYR A 523 23.10 25.91 -4.86
N SER A 524 23.08 26.41 -6.10
CA SER A 524 24.29 26.94 -6.76
C SER A 524 24.88 28.14 -6.02
N TRP A 525 24.03 29.03 -5.49
CA TRP A 525 24.46 30.18 -4.71
C TRP A 525 25.13 29.74 -3.40
N HIS A 526 24.52 28.80 -2.67
CA HIS A 526 25.09 28.26 -1.43
C HIS A 526 26.45 27.57 -1.67
N LEU A 527 26.60 26.83 -2.79
CA LEU A 527 27.89 26.25 -3.17
C LEU A 527 28.95 27.31 -3.45
N ASN A 528 28.61 28.39 -4.17
CA ASN A 528 29.55 29.49 -4.43
C ASN A 528 29.97 30.19 -3.14
N ARG A 529 29.01 30.47 -2.24
CA ARG A 529 29.28 31.05 -0.93
C ARG A 529 30.24 30.18 -0.11
N LEU A 530 30.03 28.87 -0.08
CA LEU A 530 30.95 27.93 0.59
C LEU A 530 32.35 27.99 -0.03
N LEU A 531 32.47 27.96 -1.36
CA LEU A 531 33.78 28.02 -2.04
C LEU A 531 34.55 29.32 -1.79
N GLU A 532 33.86 30.44 -1.58
CA GLU A 532 34.44 31.74 -1.23
C GLU A 532 34.96 31.78 0.21
N GLN A 533 34.33 31.01 1.11
CA GLN A 533 34.73 30.90 2.52
C GLN A 533 35.86 29.89 2.75
N MET A 534 36.05 28.95 1.81
CA MET A 534 37.06 27.90 1.87
C MET A 534 38.42 28.37 1.34
N GLY A 535 39.49 28.05 2.08
CA GLY A 535 40.86 28.15 1.56
C GLY A 535 41.15 27.11 0.47
N GLU A 536 42.23 27.30 -0.29
CA GLU A 536 42.66 26.32 -1.32
C GLU A 536 42.99 24.95 -0.74
N MET A 537 43.41 24.92 0.53
CA MET A 537 43.78 23.70 1.27
C MET A 537 42.62 23.13 2.10
N ASP A 538 41.40 23.69 2.01
CA ASP A 538 40.25 23.11 2.71
C ASP A 538 39.96 21.72 2.11
N PRO A 539 39.98 20.64 2.93
CA PRO A 539 39.86 19.29 2.42
C PRO A 539 38.50 19.01 1.77
N LEU A 540 37.46 19.78 2.07
CA LEU A 540 36.13 19.61 1.49
C LEU A 540 35.98 20.28 0.11
N ARG A 541 36.97 21.08 -0.31
CA ARG A 541 36.86 21.96 -1.48
C ARG A 541 36.56 21.19 -2.76
N ASP A 542 37.19 20.04 -2.96
CA ASP A 542 37.01 19.17 -4.12
C ASP A 542 35.57 18.63 -4.22
N ASN A 543 34.96 18.25 -3.10
CA ASN A 543 33.58 17.81 -3.01
C ASN A 543 32.58 18.94 -3.37
N VAL A 544 32.85 20.17 -2.92
CA VAL A 544 32.02 21.33 -3.31
C VAL A 544 32.18 21.67 -4.79
N LEU A 545 33.41 21.60 -5.33
CA LEU A 545 33.68 21.75 -6.76
C LEU A 545 32.98 20.67 -7.59
N LEU A 546 32.98 19.41 -7.12
CA LEU A 546 32.28 18.30 -7.75
C LEU A 546 30.76 18.54 -7.76
N ALA A 547 30.18 18.95 -6.63
CA ALA A 547 28.77 19.30 -6.54
C ALA A 547 28.39 20.42 -7.51
N LYS A 548 29.24 21.44 -7.66
CA LYS A 548 29.07 22.53 -8.63
C LYS A 548 29.18 22.04 -10.08
N ALA A 549 30.15 21.18 -10.39
CA ALA A 549 30.32 20.59 -11.72
C ALA A 549 29.09 19.76 -12.15
N ARG A 550 28.41 19.10 -11.20
CA ARG A 550 27.16 18.36 -11.47
C ARG A 550 26.00 19.25 -11.92
N LEU A 551 26.04 20.55 -11.66
CA LEU A 551 25.01 21.50 -12.09
C LEU A 551 25.16 21.96 -13.54
N ILE A 552 26.30 21.67 -14.18
CA ILE A 552 26.57 22.01 -15.57
C ILE A 552 25.63 21.18 -16.46
N GLU A 553 24.90 21.90 -17.31
CA GLU A 553 23.93 21.31 -18.23
C GLU A 553 24.60 20.67 -19.45
N ASP A 554 25.61 21.34 -20.00
CA ASP A 554 26.38 20.84 -21.12
C ASP A 554 27.23 19.63 -20.70
N ASP A 555 26.99 18.48 -21.33
CA ASP A 555 27.67 17.23 -21.00
C ASP A 555 29.17 17.30 -21.26
N GLN A 556 29.61 18.03 -22.29
CA GLN A 556 31.04 18.17 -22.60
C GLN A 556 31.74 19.04 -21.55
N GLY A 557 31.17 20.20 -21.23
CA GLY A 557 31.66 21.07 -20.16
C GLY A 557 31.66 20.36 -18.81
N ARG A 558 30.65 19.53 -18.53
CA ARG A 558 30.58 18.72 -17.32
C ARG A 558 31.67 17.64 -17.28
N ALA A 559 31.90 16.93 -18.40
CA ALA A 559 32.98 15.97 -18.51
C ALA A 559 34.37 16.62 -18.30
N ALA A 560 34.63 17.75 -18.95
CA ALA A 560 35.87 18.50 -18.79
C ALA A 560 36.11 18.93 -17.34
N ARG A 561 35.06 19.39 -16.64
CA ARG A 561 35.17 19.72 -15.21
C ARG A 561 35.41 18.51 -14.31
N PHE A 562 34.82 17.35 -14.60
CA PHE A 562 35.13 16.13 -13.85
C PHE A 562 36.59 15.69 -14.05
N GLU A 563 37.12 15.78 -15.28
CA GLU A 563 38.53 15.50 -15.57
C GLU A 563 39.47 16.44 -14.81
N GLU A 564 39.18 17.75 -14.83
CA GLU A 564 39.98 18.76 -14.13
C GLU A 564 39.98 18.55 -12.61
N ILE A 565 38.83 18.23 -12.01
CA ILE A 565 38.72 17.95 -10.57
C ILE A 565 39.55 16.71 -10.22
N HIS A 566 39.43 15.63 -10.99
CA HIS A 566 40.24 14.43 -10.78
C HIS A 566 41.74 14.68 -10.93
N HIS A 567 42.14 15.49 -11.92
CA HIS A 567 43.54 15.82 -12.16
C HIS A 567 44.11 16.69 -11.03
N THR A 568 43.32 17.64 -10.52
CA THR A 568 43.74 18.57 -9.46
C THR A 568 43.74 17.90 -8.09
N HIS A 569 42.82 16.97 -7.84
CA HIS A 569 42.64 16.30 -6.56
C HIS A 569 42.67 14.77 -6.68
N PRO A 570 43.74 14.17 -7.24
CA PRO A 570 43.77 12.74 -7.57
C PRO A 570 43.67 11.80 -6.36
N ASP A 571 44.04 12.26 -5.17
CA ASP A 571 44.06 11.46 -3.94
C ASP A 571 42.90 11.79 -2.99
N ALA A 572 42.06 12.76 -3.33
CA ALA A 572 40.89 13.14 -2.55
C ALA A 572 39.64 12.35 -2.99
N ASP A 573 38.67 12.22 -2.09
CA ASP A 573 37.46 11.45 -2.36
C ASP A 573 36.58 12.09 -3.45
N GLY A 574 36.46 13.42 -3.48
CA GLY A 574 35.77 14.14 -4.54
C GLY A 574 36.46 13.98 -5.90
N GLY A 575 37.79 13.88 -5.94
CA GLY A 575 38.53 13.56 -7.16
C GLY A 575 38.35 12.12 -7.65
N ALA A 576 38.25 11.16 -6.73
CA ALA A 576 37.87 9.79 -7.07
C ALA A 576 36.43 9.72 -7.58
N GLU A 577 35.46 10.36 -6.89
CA GLU A 577 34.07 10.41 -7.33
C GLU A 577 33.94 11.12 -8.69
N ALA A 578 34.71 12.17 -8.96
CA ALA A 578 34.73 12.85 -10.25
C ALA A 578 35.07 11.88 -11.40
N LEU A 579 36.10 11.03 -11.24
CA LEU A 579 36.48 10.02 -12.23
C LEU A 579 35.37 8.97 -12.43
N TYR A 580 34.75 8.53 -11.34
CA TYR A 580 33.60 7.62 -11.41
C TYR A 580 32.43 8.24 -12.19
N ARG A 581 32.06 9.49 -11.86
CA ARG A 581 30.97 10.23 -12.51
C ARG A 581 31.27 10.50 -13.98
N LEU A 582 32.53 10.77 -14.34
CA LEU A 582 32.98 10.88 -15.72
C LEU A 582 32.75 9.58 -16.49
N GLY A 583 33.11 8.43 -15.91
CA GLY A 583 32.85 7.12 -16.52
C GLY A 583 31.35 6.90 -16.79
N LEU A 584 30.48 7.22 -15.81
CA LEU A 584 29.03 7.12 -15.99
C LEU A 584 28.48 8.08 -17.06
N LEU A 585 28.98 9.32 -17.08
CA LEU A 585 28.58 10.32 -18.08
C LEU A 585 28.93 9.85 -19.50
N ARG A 586 30.13 9.29 -19.68
CA ARG A 586 30.57 8.71 -20.96
C ARG A 586 29.71 7.52 -21.40
N ILE A 587 29.29 6.64 -20.48
CA ILE A 587 28.29 5.59 -20.79
C ILE A 587 26.98 6.22 -21.28
N GLY A 588 26.50 7.27 -20.63
CA GLY A 588 25.27 7.98 -21.03
C GLY A 588 25.38 8.54 -22.44
N LEU A 589 26.43 9.31 -22.70
CA LEU A 589 26.75 9.86 -24.02
C LEU A 589 26.86 8.78 -25.10
N TRP A 590 27.48 7.64 -24.78
CA TRP A 590 27.56 6.50 -25.69
C TRP A 590 26.19 5.93 -26.04
N ARG A 591 25.29 5.78 -25.05
CA ARG A 591 23.93 5.25 -25.25
C ARG A 591 23.03 6.19 -26.04
N GLU A 592 23.19 7.49 -25.82
CA GLU A 592 22.39 8.53 -26.49
C GLU A 592 22.94 8.88 -27.89
N SER A 593 24.17 8.46 -28.21
CA SER A 593 24.76 8.71 -29.53
C SER A 593 24.00 7.96 -30.64
N PRO A 594 23.66 8.64 -31.74
CA PRO A 594 22.93 8.04 -32.85
C PRO A 594 23.72 6.86 -33.45
N ALA A 595 23.00 5.84 -33.93
CA ALA A 595 23.59 4.63 -34.51
C ALA A 595 24.41 4.91 -35.78
N GLU A 596 24.11 6.01 -36.48
CA GLU A 596 24.76 6.42 -37.73
C GLU A 596 26.21 6.88 -37.53
N ASP A 597 26.56 7.38 -36.33
CA ASP A 597 27.91 7.82 -35.99
C ASP A 597 28.68 6.72 -35.24
N LEU A 598 28.94 5.61 -35.94
CA LEU A 598 29.63 4.44 -35.39
C LEU A 598 31.02 4.79 -34.85
N GLN A 599 31.72 5.72 -35.49
CA GLN A 599 33.07 6.11 -35.06
C GLN A 599 33.04 6.87 -33.73
N ARG A 600 32.14 7.84 -33.56
CA ARG A 600 31.97 8.53 -32.28
C ARG A 600 31.46 7.59 -31.20
N LYS A 601 30.50 6.72 -31.52
CA LYS A 601 29.97 5.72 -30.58
C LYS A 601 31.07 4.77 -30.11
N ALA A 602 31.91 4.26 -31.01
CA ALA A 602 33.07 3.42 -30.66
C ALA A 602 34.08 4.18 -29.79
N ARG A 603 34.37 5.44 -30.11
CA ARG A 603 35.25 6.30 -29.32
C ARG A 603 34.72 6.52 -27.89
N LEU A 604 33.45 6.88 -27.74
CA LEU A 604 32.83 7.10 -26.43
C LEU A 604 32.80 5.82 -25.59
N LEU A 605 32.57 4.67 -26.22
CA LEU A 605 32.65 3.37 -25.55
C LEU A 605 34.08 3.08 -25.05
N ALA A 606 35.09 3.27 -25.90
CA ALA A 606 36.48 3.07 -25.52
C ALA A 606 36.90 4.02 -24.38
N GLU A 607 36.51 5.29 -24.46
CA GLU A 607 36.73 6.30 -23.43
C GLU A 607 36.01 5.95 -22.12
N ALA A 608 34.77 5.45 -22.16
CA ALA A 608 34.03 5.01 -20.99
C ALA A 608 34.71 3.80 -20.32
N ARG A 609 35.07 2.77 -21.08
CA ARG A 609 35.76 1.58 -20.57
C ARG A 609 37.10 1.96 -19.96
N LYS A 610 37.93 2.72 -20.67
CA LYS A 610 39.23 3.20 -20.19
C LYS A 610 39.07 3.95 -18.85
N THR A 611 38.14 4.90 -18.74
CA THR A 611 37.92 5.64 -17.49
C THR A 611 37.53 4.74 -16.33
N LEU A 612 36.69 3.73 -16.58
CA LEU A 612 36.25 2.80 -15.54
C LEU A 612 37.37 1.82 -15.15
N ASP A 613 38.16 1.35 -16.10
CA ASP A 613 39.35 0.53 -15.86
C ASP A 613 40.40 1.32 -15.06
N ASP A 614 40.68 2.57 -15.47
CA ASP A 614 41.55 3.50 -14.75
C ASP A 614 41.05 3.73 -13.31
N PHE A 615 39.74 3.85 -13.11
CA PHE A 615 39.14 3.98 -11.78
C PHE A 615 39.39 2.74 -10.91
N VAL A 616 39.16 1.53 -11.44
CA VAL A 616 39.38 0.28 -10.68
C VAL A 616 40.85 0.09 -10.34
N ALA A 617 41.75 0.44 -11.27
CA ALA A 617 43.18 0.34 -11.07
C ALA A 617 43.70 1.33 -10.01
N LYS A 618 43.21 2.58 -10.04
CA LYS A 618 43.66 3.65 -9.15
C LYS A 618 43.02 3.59 -7.76
N TYR A 619 41.78 3.12 -7.65
CA TYR A 619 41.00 3.14 -6.42
C TYR A 619 40.39 1.79 -6.06
N PRO A 620 41.19 0.71 -5.88
CA PRO A 620 40.68 -0.65 -5.68
C PRO A 620 39.79 -0.84 -4.45
N ASP A 621 39.96 0.02 -3.44
CA ASP A 621 39.22 -0.03 -2.17
C ASP A 621 38.06 0.99 -2.09
N ASN A 622 37.78 1.73 -3.17
CA ASN A 622 36.74 2.75 -3.16
C ASN A 622 35.33 2.14 -3.22
N LEU A 623 34.36 2.80 -2.56
CA LEU A 623 32.97 2.34 -2.43
C LEU A 623 32.26 2.10 -3.79
N TYR A 624 32.73 2.72 -4.88
CA TYR A 624 32.13 2.56 -6.21
C TYR A 624 32.69 1.37 -7.02
N VAL A 625 33.76 0.71 -6.58
CA VAL A 625 34.49 -0.30 -7.38
C VAL A 625 33.62 -1.45 -7.86
N GLU A 626 32.81 -2.05 -6.99
CA GLU A 626 31.95 -3.17 -7.39
C GLU A 626 30.89 -2.76 -8.43
N ARG A 627 30.40 -1.52 -8.34
CA ARG A 627 29.47 -0.98 -9.34
C ARG A 627 30.18 -0.67 -10.65
N VAL A 628 31.42 -0.19 -10.59
CA VAL A 628 32.26 0.03 -11.77
C VAL A 628 32.53 -1.29 -12.49
N LYS A 629 32.91 -2.36 -11.76
CA LYS A 629 33.07 -3.71 -12.31
C LYS A 629 31.78 -4.22 -12.96
N LYS A 630 30.62 -4.04 -12.31
CA LYS A 630 29.32 -4.41 -12.88
C LYS A 630 28.99 -3.63 -14.16
N ASN A 631 29.29 -2.33 -14.18
CA ASN A 631 29.09 -1.50 -15.37
C ASN A 631 30.01 -1.94 -16.51
N LEU A 632 31.31 -2.18 -16.23
CA LEU A 632 32.28 -2.70 -17.20
C LEU A 632 31.85 -4.04 -17.81
N ALA A 633 31.37 -4.97 -16.97
CA ALA A 633 30.85 -6.26 -17.41
C ALA A 633 29.59 -6.14 -18.31
N GLY A 634 28.80 -5.07 -18.11
CA GLY A 634 27.62 -4.78 -18.93
C GLY A 634 27.92 -4.00 -20.22
N LEU A 635 29.15 -3.54 -20.44
CA LEU A 635 29.55 -2.83 -21.65
C LEU A 635 30.10 -3.81 -22.70
N PRO A 636 29.78 -3.63 -24.00
CA PRO A 636 30.33 -4.47 -25.06
C PRO A 636 31.86 -4.38 -25.12
N ALA A 637 32.51 -5.48 -25.51
CA ALA A 637 33.95 -5.51 -25.74
C ALA A 637 34.31 -4.58 -26.91
N SER A 638 35.42 -3.85 -26.79
CA SER A 638 35.86 -2.86 -27.79
C SER A 638 36.21 -3.45 -29.16
N GLU A 639 36.38 -4.77 -29.25
CA GLU A 639 36.89 -5.47 -30.44
C GLU A 639 35.80 -6.01 -31.38
N ASP A 640 34.51 -5.90 -31.03
CA ASP A 640 33.43 -6.45 -31.86
C ASP A 640 32.45 -5.35 -32.35
N PRO A 641 32.85 -4.51 -33.31
CA PRO A 641 31.97 -3.47 -33.88
C PRO A 641 30.75 -4.06 -34.60
N GLY A 642 30.75 -5.36 -34.93
CA GLY A 642 29.65 -6.05 -35.60
C GLY A 642 28.49 -6.51 -34.69
N ARG A 643 28.65 -6.42 -33.36
CA ARG A 643 27.61 -6.74 -32.35
C ARG A 643 27.02 -5.51 -31.66
N LEU A 644 27.21 -4.32 -32.22
CA LEU A 644 26.51 -3.12 -31.75
C LEU A 644 25.02 -3.24 -32.13
N PRO A 645 24.08 -3.24 -31.17
CA PRO A 645 22.65 -3.24 -31.46
C PRO A 645 22.19 -1.93 -32.10
#